data_AF-A0A519YSS0-F1
#
_entry.id   AF-A0A519YSS0-F1
#
_cell.length_a   1.000
_cell.length_b   1.000
_cell.length_c   1.000
_cell.angle_alpha   90.00
_cell.angle_beta   90.00
_cell.angle_gamma   90.00
#
_symmetry.space_group_name_H-M   'P 1'
#
loop_
_entity.id
_entity.type
_entity.pdbx_description
1 polymer ?
#
loop_
_entity_poly.entity_id
_entity_poly.type
_entity_poly.pdbx_seq_one_letter_code
_entity_poly.pdbx_strand_id
1 'polypeptide(L)'
;MPTTFPDSSDRPRAGRVRSLLRGGRWCLLTLAVLLVMAAVAWWALLFQILPRIGSFREALAQQATKALGVPVHIGAVSGRAEGWSPVLSLKEVALLDERGRVALHLPEVTARISLRSLSPTALWHQEIRLGRLVLVRPELQVRRATSGDLHVAGLKLAPSSSVAGDQRVLEWVLSQHLIRIEQGTVRWTDEMRKAPTLVLRQVDLDLRSHPGLGQQVHQLSLLATPLPQFGQRIEVKARMTQPLWTLSAQEAASPLPWWRRWWGGAPRVTDWSTWSGDLTVNLPHADVKSLRTHVDLPIDVEGGRGRMGAALLIQRGQPSSLALDLDVQDVSIRLEKGLQALAFKRLSGRITAGSERTESRVALEKLAFTTAEGLTWPASSARMAWRHAPLQGQINADVWRQTVGGQVSADRLDLGVLARLADRLPISAAMRRTLSDLAPQGVGRQLTWRWEGPADDPHQYQARGQIKDFGWAASAQKGRPGLAEADIDLQADEQGGQASVTIAKGWVELPGAFDEPRIPLKAMSAKVGWRITPSSQAGVPPELAVDVKKATFANEDAEGELQATWQTGPGVDQRFPGHLELDGKLAWGMANRVWRYLPSVIPFHARDYVRMAVREGRGEKVTFEVKGDLAGFPFKDDQGGRFRVHVPAKDVTLDYVPAGLQDPNGNSQTLWPAFTGLDGDLIFEGLRLRIQGAKAQLGGLGTGSFLLRDVEGRIENLASDDPRLDIRGQGQGPLNDLLRYMAVSPVGVWTGNLLHKAEGTGTGSLQLALNIPLNHTDQTGLRGRVSLAEQDQAGLRLHPGVPSLQKVRGQVDFTQKTLKVSAVANVWGQDISVEGQQDATGAPKFVAQGMVTAEGLRTASEWPALAQLAQRMSGQTPVTVTVALPKSTDQAASAAAQPELKVQSTLQGLAVDLPVPLNKRADTVWPLVLTHRGDDPKGLSDALLVELGSAPSATATGMPWLRAEYRRDVSGEAPKVTRGVLSLVQSTAGGGAIAVPALPPKGVVAQVAVPSLDLDAWQGMARVVRSPATDATGPGEDYLPDTLSLRTAVLNYQQRNLRQVSATLAHPDPGVWRAQIDSEQLVGQIEMRPETAPLASGPAGSRIVARLSRLSVPAAEAEALEDQAAQQLLTPEPTAVPALDIVIDQFE
;
A
#
# COMPACT_ATOMS: atom_id res chain seq x y z
N MET A 1 -82.77 -55.26 -8.14
CA MET A 1 -84.24 -55.19 -7.99
C MET A 1 -84.86 -54.70 -9.30
N PRO A 2 -86.05 -55.19 -9.68
CA PRO A 2 -86.22 -55.85 -10.98
C PRO A 2 -87.04 -55.07 -12.02
N THR A 3 -86.93 -55.56 -13.27
CA THR A 3 -87.94 -55.62 -14.34
C THR A 3 -88.61 -54.33 -14.84
N THR A 4 -88.43 -54.01 -16.13
CA THR A 4 -89.40 -54.38 -17.18
C THR A 4 -88.97 -53.79 -18.54
N PHE A 5 -88.77 -54.66 -19.53
CA PHE A 5 -88.96 -54.31 -20.94
C PHE A 5 -90.46 -54.20 -21.22
N PRO A 6 -90.85 -53.41 -22.21
CA PRO A 6 -91.78 -53.97 -23.19
C PRO A 6 -91.23 -53.88 -24.61
N ASP A 7 -91.42 -55.00 -25.27
CA ASP A 7 -91.34 -55.24 -26.69
C ASP A 7 -92.44 -54.44 -27.43
N SER A 8 -92.11 -53.86 -28.58
CA SER A 8 -93.06 -53.70 -29.68
C SER A 8 -92.31 -53.41 -30.97
N SER A 9 -92.32 -54.43 -31.82
CA SER A 9 -92.13 -54.33 -33.25
C SER A 9 -93.19 -53.40 -33.86
N ASP A 10 -92.78 -52.36 -34.58
CA ASP A 10 -93.63 -51.77 -35.60
C ASP A 10 -92.80 -51.24 -36.77
N ARG A 11 -93.09 -51.77 -37.96
CA ARG A 11 -92.48 -51.36 -39.23
C ARG A 11 -92.87 -49.89 -39.50
N PRO A 12 -91.97 -48.98 -39.89
CA PRO A 12 -92.40 -47.67 -40.33
C PRO A 12 -93.17 -47.76 -41.65
N ARG A 13 -94.47 -47.46 -41.51
CA ARG A 13 -95.47 -47.21 -42.56
C ARG A 13 -94.91 -46.32 -43.69
N ALA A 14 -95.05 -46.80 -44.93
CA ALA A 14 -94.73 -46.11 -46.19
C ALA A 14 -95.53 -44.81 -46.49
N GLY A 15 -96.21 -44.22 -45.49
CA GLY A 15 -97.04 -43.02 -45.62
C GLY A 15 -96.35 -41.69 -45.30
N ARG A 16 -95.24 -41.68 -44.53
CA ARG A 16 -94.52 -40.42 -44.16
C ARG A 16 -93.49 -39.97 -45.20
N VAL A 17 -93.04 -40.85 -46.10
CA VAL A 17 -92.06 -40.50 -47.14
C VAL A 17 -92.71 -39.62 -48.22
N ARG A 18 -93.99 -39.81 -48.53
CA ARG A 18 -94.70 -39.00 -49.55
C ARG A 18 -95.07 -37.58 -49.10
N SER A 19 -95.32 -37.33 -47.81
CA SER A 19 -95.57 -35.97 -47.30
C SER A 19 -94.27 -35.17 -47.17
N LEU A 20 -93.17 -35.81 -46.76
CA LEU A 20 -91.83 -35.22 -46.77
C LEU A 20 -91.35 -34.93 -48.20
N LEU A 21 -91.63 -35.80 -49.18
CA LEU A 21 -91.32 -35.55 -50.59
C LEU A 21 -92.18 -34.44 -51.21
N ARG A 22 -93.48 -34.32 -50.85
CA ARG A 22 -94.32 -33.19 -51.32
C ARG A 22 -93.90 -31.87 -50.68
N GLY A 23 -93.63 -31.84 -49.38
CA GLY A 23 -93.09 -30.67 -48.70
C GLY A 23 -91.73 -30.26 -49.27
N GLY A 24 -90.85 -31.24 -49.52
CA GLY A 24 -89.58 -31.04 -50.21
C GLY A 24 -89.75 -30.50 -51.64
N ARG A 25 -90.73 -30.99 -52.40
CA ARG A 25 -91.00 -30.52 -53.77
C ARG A 25 -91.55 -29.10 -53.83
N TRP A 26 -92.42 -28.72 -52.87
CA TRP A 26 -92.89 -27.33 -52.74
C TRP A 26 -91.77 -26.41 -52.27
N CYS A 27 -90.92 -26.82 -51.31
CA CYS A 27 -89.72 -26.07 -50.93
C CYS A 27 -88.72 -25.92 -52.09
N LEU A 28 -88.55 -26.97 -52.92
CA LEU A 28 -87.68 -26.90 -54.10
C LEU A 28 -88.29 -26.01 -55.19
N LEU A 29 -89.61 -26.04 -55.40
CA LEU A 29 -90.30 -25.16 -56.33
C LEU A 29 -90.25 -23.69 -55.87
N THR A 30 -90.49 -23.41 -54.59
CA THR A 30 -90.37 -22.05 -54.05
C THR A 30 -88.93 -21.56 -54.11
N LEU A 31 -87.95 -22.41 -53.80
CA LEU A 31 -86.53 -22.09 -53.98
C LEU A 31 -86.18 -21.83 -55.44
N ALA A 32 -86.69 -22.63 -56.38
CA ALA A 32 -86.46 -22.46 -57.81
C ALA A 32 -87.09 -21.17 -58.34
N VAL A 33 -88.33 -20.85 -57.93
CA VAL A 33 -89.00 -19.58 -58.26
C VAL A 33 -88.22 -18.39 -57.68
N LEU A 34 -87.77 -18.47 -56.43
CA LEU A 34 -86.94 -17.44 -55.82
C LEU A 34 -85.59 -17.27 -56.55
N LEU A 35 -84.97 -18.36 -56.98
CA LEU A 35 -83.73 -18.32 -57.77
C LEU A 35 -83.94 -17.69 -59.15
N VAL A 36 -85.04 -18.02 -59.84
CA VAL A 36 -85.39 -17.39 -61.13
C VAL A 36 -85.69 -15.91 -60.94
N MET A 37 -86.48 -15.54 -59.93
CA MET A 37 -86.75 -14.14 -59.58
C MET A 37 -85.46 -13.38 -59.26
N ALA A 38 -84.55 -13.99 -58.50
CA ALA A 38 -83.23 -13.42 -58.18
C ALA A 38 -82.36 -13.27 -59.44
N ALA A 39 -82.39 -14.25 -60.35
CA ALA A 39 -81.67 -14.18 -61.62
C ALA A 39 -82.22 -13.08 -62.55
N VAL A 40 -83.56 -12.93 -62.63
CA VAL A 40 -84.21 -11.86 -63.39
C VAL A 40 -83.91 -10.49 -62.78
N ALA A 41 -83.96 -10.36 -61.45
CA ALA A 41 -83.59 -9.14 -60.75
C ALA A 41 -82.12 -8.77 -60.98
N TRP A 42 -81.22 -9.77 -60.97
CA TRP A 42 -79.80 -9.57 -61.26
C TRP A 42 -79.53 -9.21 -62.73
N TRP A 43 -80.27 -9.81 -63.66
CA TRP A 43 -80.23 -9.46 -65.08
C TRP A 43 -80.72 -8.03 -65.30
N ALA A 44 -81.85 -7.64 -64.70
CA ALA A 44 -82.34 -6.26 -64.74
C ALA A 44 -81.33 -5.28 -64.13
N LEU A 45 -80.67 -5.66 -63.03
CA LEU A 45 -79.58 -4.87 -62.46
C LEU A 45 -78.45 -4.64 -63.47
N LEU A 46 -77.97 -5.68 -64.14
CA LEU A 46 -76.84 -5.60 -65.08
C LEU A 46 -77.17 -4.88 -66.39
N PHE A 47 -78.36 -5.09 -66.96
CA PHE A 47 -78.69 -4.63 -68.32
C PHE A 47 -79.65 -3.44 -68.38
N GLN A 48 -80.48 -3.21 -67.35
CA GLN A 48 -81.42 -2.08 -67.31
C GLN A 48 -80.96 -0.96 -66.38
N ILE A 49 -80.54 -1.31 -65.16
CA ILE A 49 -80.19 -0.32 -64.12
C ILE A 49 -78.75 0.17 -64.30
N LEU A 50 -77.78 -0.73 -64.42
CA LEU A 50 -76.35 -0.40 -64.44
C LEU A 50 -75.93 0.58 -65.56
N PRO A 51 -76.43 0.46 -66.82
CA PRO A 51 -76.07 1.41 -67.88
C PRO A 51 -76.63 2.82 -67.64
N ARG A 52 -77.74 2.93 -66.90
CA ARG A 52 -78.42 4.19 -66.58
C ARG A 52 -78.14 4.66 -65.16
N ILE A 53 -77.17 4.07 -64.45
CA ILE A 53 -76.97 4.31 -63.02
C ILE A 53 -76.70 5.79 -62.68
N GLY A 54 -76.15 6.55 -63.63
CA GLY A 54 -75.92 7.99 -63.47
C GLY A 54 -77.18 8.80 -63.18
N SER A 55 -78.37 8.40 -63.65
CA SER A 55 -79.63 9.08 -63.33
C SER A 55 -80.08 8.85 -61.89
N PHE A 56 -79.55 7.82 -61.22
CA PHE A 56 -79.85 7.49 -59.84
C PHE A 56 -78.91 8.15 -58.83
N ARG A 57 -78.06 9.11 -59.26
CA ARG A 57 -77.08 9.77 -58.39
C ARG A 57 -77.69 10.35 -57.10
N GLU A 58 -78.83 11.04 -57.20
CA GLU A 58 -79.47 11.70 -56.06
C GLU A 58 -80.08 10.67 -55.10
N ALA A 59 -80.69 9.62 -55.65
CA ALA A 59 -81.23 8.52 -54.87
C ALA A 59 -80.12 7.75 -54.13
N LEU A 60 -78.98 7.52 -54.79
CA LEU A 60 -77.80 6.92 -54.18
C LEU A 60 -77.19 7.82 -53.10
N ALA A 61 -77.15 9.14 -53.32
CA ALA A 61 -76.67 10.13 -52.34
C ALA A 61 -77.58 10.19 -51.10
N GLN A 62 -78.90 10.19 -51.29
CA GLN A 62 -79.88 10.15 -50.20
C GLN A 62 -79.81 8.83 -49.42
N GLN A 63 -79.67 7.70 -50.12
CA GLN A 63 -79.54 6.39 -49.48
C GLN A 63 -78.21 6.27 -48.72
N ALA A 64 -77.11 6.78 -49.29
CA ALA A 64 -75.82 6.87 -48.60
C ALA A 64 -75.89 7.78 -47.37
N THR A 65 -76.61 8.91 -47.46
CA THR A 65 -76.85 9.83 -46.33
C THR A 65 -77.63 9.14 -45.22
N LYS A 66 -78.69 8.39 -45.55
CA LYS A 66 -79.48 7.63 -44.59
C LYS A 66 -78.67 6.50 -43.93
N ALA A 67 -77.79 5.85 -44.69
CA ALA A 67 -76.97 4.74 -44.22
C ALA A 67 -75.79 5.21 -43.35
N LEU A 68 -75.12 6.30 -43.73
CA LEU A 68 -73.95 6.83 -43.04
C LEU A 68 -74.31 7.82 -41.92
N GLY A 69 -75.50 8.40 -41.93
CA GLY A 69 -75.96 9.38 -40.93
C GLY A 69 -75.41 10.79 -41.13
N VAL A 70 -74.66 11.04 -42.20
CA VAL A 70 -74.09 12.36 -42.57
C VAL A 70 -74.44 12.71 -44.02
N PRO A 71 -74.61 13.99 -44.37
CA PRO A 71 -74.92 14.39 -45.75
C PRO A 71 -73.82 13.96 -46.73
N VAL A 72 -74.21 13.16 -47.74
CA VAL A 72 -73.32 12.67 -48.80
C VAL A 72 -73.64 13.39 -50.10
N HIS A 73 -72.65 14.00 -50.72
CA HIS A 73 -72.71 14.55 -52.08
C HIS A 73 -71.95 13.62 -53.03
N ILE A 74 -72.48 13.40 -54.22
CA ILE A 74 -71.87 12.55 -55.25
C ILE A 74 -71.83 13.35 -56.56
N GLY A 75 -70.64 13.67 -57.06
CA GLY A 75 -70.49 14.44 -58.30
C GLY A 75 -70.92 13.65 -59.55
N ALA A 76 -70.42 12.43 -59.71
CA ALA A 76 -70.78 11.56 -60.83
C ALA A 76 -70.83 10.07 -60.43
N VAL A 77 -71.71 9.30 -61.08
CA VAL A 77 -71.82 7.85 -60.92
C VAL A 77 -71.76 7.18 -62.29
N SER A 78 -70.90 6.18 -62.41
CA SER A 78 -70.79 5.33 -63.59
C SER A 78 -70.86 3.86 -63.19
N GLY A 79 -71.42 3.02 -64.05
CA GLY A 79 -71.58 1.59 -63.82
C GLY A 79 -70.99 0.80 -64.97
N ARG A 80 -70.26 -0.27 -64.65
CA ARG A 80 -69.76 -1.24 -65.64
C ARG A 80 -69.94 -2.66 -65.13
N ALA A 81 -70.21 -3.60 -66.03
CA ALA A 81 -70.22 -5.02 -65.69
C ALA A 81 -68.81 -5.60 -65.80
N GLU A 82 -68.35 -6.29 -64.75
CA GLU A 82 -67.12 -7.08 -64.78
C GLU A 82 -67.51 -8.57 -64.75
N GLY A 83 -67.65 -9.16 -65.95
CA GLY A 83 -68.33 -10.43 -66.13
C GLY A 83 -69.80 -10.36 -65.68
N TRP A 84 -70.11 -11.00 -64.55
CA TRP A 84 -71.45 -11.12 -63.95
C TRP A 84 -71.60 -10.29 -62.67
N SER A 85 -70.57 -9.51 -62.31
CA SER A 85 -70.57 -8.63 -61.14
C SER A 85 -70.78 -7.17 -61.55
N PRO A 86 -71.78 -6.46 -61.00
CA PRO A 86 -71.92 -5.03 -61.21
C PRO A 86 -70.83 -4.27 -60.45
N VAL A 87 -70.15 -3.34 -61.13
CA VAL A 87 -69.15 -2.44 -60.54
C VAL A 87 -69.63 -1.00 -60.70
N LEU A 88 -69.72 -0.30 -59.58
CA LEU A 88 -70.08 1.11 -59.51
C LEU A 88 -68.82 1.94 -59.26
N SER A 89 -68.55 2.94 -60.09
CA SER A 89 -67.51 3.95 -59.86
C SER A 89 -68.17 5.29 -59.59
N LEU A 90 -67.99 5.81 -58.38
CA LEU A 90 -68.46 7.11 -57.93
C LEU A 90 -67.28 8.07 -57.92
N LYS A 91 -67.45 9.27 -58.47
CA LYS A 91 -66.43 10.31 -58.53
C LYS A 91 -66.87 11.55 -57.77
N GLU A 92 -65.90 12.24 -57.16
CA GLU A 92 -66.13 13.46 -56.38
C GLU A 92 -67.20 13.25 -55.29
N VAL A 93 -67.04 12.19 -54.48
CA VAL A 93 -67.93 11.92 -53.35
C VAL A 93 -67.43 12.70 -52.13
N ALA A 94 -68.29 13.52 -51.54
CA ALA A 94 -67.96 14.31 -50.35
C ALA A 94 -68.95 14.02 -49.21
N LEU A 95 -68.45 13.66 -48.04
CA LEU A 95 -69.24 13.60 -46.80
C LEU A 95 -69.04 14.91 -46.04
N LEU A 96 -70.14 15.52 -45.64
CA LEU A 96 -70.14 16.77 -44.89
C LEU A 96 -70.33 16.50 -43.39
N ASP A 97 -69.64 17.27 -42.55
CA ASP A 97 -69.89 17.28 -41.11
C ASP A 97 -71.21 18.03 -40.77
N GLU A 98 -71.62 17.99 -39.49
CA GLU A 98 -72.80 18.71 -38.98
C GLU A 98 -72.78 20.23 -39.25
N ARG A 99 -71.61 20.79 -39.58
CA ARG A 99 -71.39 22.22 -39.87
C ARG A 99 -71.24 22.49 -41.38
N GLY A 100 -71.50 21.49 -42.23
CA GLY A 100 -71.43 21.62 -43.69
C GLY A 100 -70.01 21.63 -44.27
N ARG A 101 -68.98 21.27 -43.48
CA ARG A 101 -67.58 21.21 -43.96
C ARG A 101 -67.29 19.82 -44.52
N VAL A 102 -66.47 19.75 -45.57
CA VAL A 102 -66.05 18.47 -46.17
C VAL A 102 -65.14 17.71 -45.20
N ALA A 103 -65.63 16.59 -44.67
CA ALA A 103 -64.93 15.77 -43.69
C ALA A 103 -64.30 14.50 -44.30
N LEU A 104 -64.84 14.03 -45.41
CA LEU A 104 -64.22 13.01 -46.27
C LEU A 104 -64.46 13.38 -47.72
N HIS A 105 -63.39 13.53 -48.49
CA HIS A 105 -63.45 13.71 -49.94
C HIS A 105 -62.88 12.47 -50.61
N LEU A 106 -63.61 11.92 -51.57
CA LEU A 106 -63.28 10.71 -52.30
C LEU A 106 -63.29 11.05 -53.79
N PRO A 107 -62.13 11.33 -54.40
CA PRO A 107 -62.04 11.61 -55.83
C PRO A 107 -62.61 10.47 -56.68
N GLU A 108 -62.34 9.22 -56.29
CA GLU A 108 -62.87 8.03 -56.95
C GLU A 108 -63.09 6.87 -55.97
N VAL A 109 -64.26 6.25 -56.03
CA VAL A 109 -64.67 5.10 -55.24
C VAL A 109 -65.21 4.03 -56.18
N THR A 110 -64.59 2.85 -56.19
CA THR A 110 -65.07 1.71 -56.96
C THR A 110 -65.64 0.64 -56.04
N ALA A 111 -66.93 0.33 -56.17
CA ALA A 111 -67.63 -0.68 -55.38
C ALA A 111 -68.11 -1.82 -56.30
N ARG A 112 -67.62 -3.04 -56.07
CA ARG A 112 -68.08 -4.27 -56.73
C ARG A 112 -69.16 -4.93 -55.88
N ILE A 113 -70.37 -5.04 -56.41
CA ILE A 113 -71.51 -5.65 -55.70
C ILE A 113 -71.34 -7.18 -55.70
N SER A 114 -71.54 -7.81 -54.54
CA SER A 114 -71.49 -9.27 -54.38
C SER A 114 -72.86 -9.90 -54.60
N LEU A 115 -72.90 -11.11 -55.16
CA LEU A 115 -74.11 -11.94 -55.23
C LEU A 115 -74.67 -12.30 -53.85
N ARG A 116 -73.86 -12.18 -52.80
CA ARG A 116 -74.34 -12.32 -51.41
C ARG A 116 -75.37 -11.26 -51.03
N SER A 117 -75.51 -10.18 -51.79
CA SER A 117 -76.59 -9.20 -51.62
C SER A 117 -77.98 -9.79 -51.90
N LEU A 118 -78.07 -10.93 -52.61
CA LEU A 118 -79.29 -11.67 -52.85
C LEU A 118 -79.63 -12.69 -51.73
N SER A 119 -78.85 -12.76 -50.64
CA SER A 119 -79.18 -13.66 -49.54
C SER A 119 -80.49 -13.22 -48.86
N PRO A 120 -81.30 -14.16 -48.33
CA PRO A 120 -82.53 -13.81 -47.62
C PRO A 120 -82.29 -12.80 -46.49
N THR A 121 -81.15 -12.93 -45.81
CA THR A 121 -80.72 -12.00 -44.76
C THR A 121 -80.37 -10.61 -45.28
N ALA A 122 -79.67 -10.49 -46.41
CA ALA A 122 -79.31 -9.18 -46.97
C ALA A 122 -80.57 -8.46 -47.51
N LEU A 123 -81.47 -9.19 -48.17
CA LEU A 123 -82.73 -8.64 -48.67
C LEU A 123 -83.67 -8.21 -47.53
N TRP A 124 -83.74 -8.99 -46.45
CA TRP A 124 -84.56 -8.65 -45.27
C TRP A 124 -84.07 -7.38 -44.57
N HIS A 125 -82.75 -7.19 -44.47
CA HIS A 125 -82.15 -6.00 -43.88
C HIS A 125 -81.96 -4.84 -44.88
N GLN A 126 -82.37 -5.01 -46.15
CA GLN A 126 -82.16 -4.04 -47.23
C GLN A 126 -80.69 -3.62 -47.40
N GLU A 127 -79.77 -4.56 -47.19
CA GLU A 127 -78.32 -4.33 -47.21
C GLU A 127 -77.69 -4.70 -48.56
N ILE A 128 -76.84 -3.82 -49.09
CA ILE A 128 -75.97 -4.13 -50.23
C ILE A 128 -74.63 -4.64 -49.68
N ARG A 129 -74.25 -5.87 -50.05
CA ARG A 129 -72.97 -6.47 -49.66
C ARG A 129 -71.95 -6.32 -50.77
N LEU A 130 -70.82 -5.71 -50.46
CA LEU A 130 -69.76 -5.48 -51.44
C LEU A 130 -68.74 -6.62 -51.42
N GLY A 131 -68.34 -7.07 -52.61
CA GLY A 131 -67.24 -8.02 -52.79
C GLY A 131 -65.87 -7.34 -52.73
N ARG A 132 -65.80 -6.07 -53.14
CA ARG A 132 -64.60 -5.22 -53.09
C ARG A 132 -65.02 -3.75 -53.07
N LEU A 133 -64.41 -2.96 -52.20
CA LEU A 133 -64.51 -1.50 -52.16
C LEU A 133 -63.11 -0.90 -52.28
N VAL A 134 -62.84 -0.13 -53.33
CA VAL A 134 -61.55 0.54 -53.56
C VAL A 134 -61.76 2.05 -53.49
N LEU A 135 -61.04 2.74 -52.62
CA LEU A 135 -61.04 4.19 -52.51
C LEU A 135 -59.69 4.70 -53.02
N VAL A 136 -59.70 5.50 -54.09
CA VAL A 136 -58.48 6.03 -54.72
C VAL A 136 -58.30 7.48 -54.31
N ARG A 137 -57.15 7.78 -53.70
CA ARG A 137 -56.76 9.09 -53.16
C ARG A 137 -57.79 9.73 -52.22
N PRO A 138 -58.38 9.00 -51.25
CA PRO A 138 -59.31 9.62 -50.31
C PRO A 138 -58.61 10.66 -49.42
N GLU A 139 -59.25 11.80 -49.18
CA GLU A 139 -58.84 12.78 -48.19
C GLU A 139 -59.75 12.71 -46.96
N LEU A 140 -59.26 12.08 -45.90
CA LEU A 140 -59.98 11.87 -44.65
C LEU A 140 -59.56 12.91 -43.61
N GLN A 141 -60.53 13.61 -43.03
CA GLN A 141 -60.32 14.44 -41.84
C GLN A 141 -60.71 13.67 -40.57
N VAL A 142 -59.79 13.67 -39.61
CA VAL A 142 -60.02 13.19 -38.25
C VAL A 142 -59.77 14.33 -37.27
N ARG A 143 -60.72 14.58 -36.38
CA ARG A 143 -60.68 15.73 -35.48
C ARG A 143 -61.07 15.33 -34.06
N ARG A 144 -60.21 15.55 -33.08
CA ARG A 144 -60.57 15.49 -31.66
C ARG A 144 -61.00 16.88 -31.22
N ALA A 145 -62.26 17.03 -30.83
CA ALA A 145 -62.81 18.27 -30.31
C ALA A 145 -62.30 18.55 -28.90
N THR A 146 -62.46 19.80 -28.42
CA THR A 146 -62.10 20.20 -27.04
C THR A 146 -62.86 19.44 -25.96
N SER A 147 -64.05 18.90 -26.27
CA SER A 147 -64.84 18.01 -25.40
C SER A 147 -64.24 16.61 -25.26
N GLY A 148 -63.20 16.27 -26.03
CA GLY A 148 -62.64 14.93 -26.13
C GLY A 148 -63.34 14.04 -27.17
N ASP A 149 -64.45 14.50 -27.77
CA ASP A 149 -65.17 13.78 -28.81
C ASP A 149 -64.32 13.63 -30.08
N LEU A 150 -64.25 12.41 -30.62
CA LEU A 150 -63.55 12.15 -31.89
C LEU A 150 -64.52 12.24 -33.06
N HIS A 151 -64.15 12.94 -34.11
CA HIS A 151 -64.88 12.99 -35.37
C HIS A 151 -64.04 12.36 -36.47
N VAL A 152 -64.53 11.30 -37.13
CA VAL A 152 -63.86 10.60 -38.24
C VAL A 152 -64.76 10.66 -39.46
N ALA A 153 -64.29 11.22 -40.58
CA ALA A 153 -65.11 11.39 -41.80
C ALA A 153 -66.43 12.15 -41.56
N GLY A 154 -66.49 13.00 -40.53
CA GLY A 154 -67.69 13.75 -40.13
C GLY A 154 -68.55 13.03 -39.09
N LEU A 155 -68.31 11.75 -38.83
CA LEU A 155 -69.03 10.93 -37.86
C LEU A 155 -68.49 11.16 -36.45
N LYS A 156 -69.36 11.44 -35.48
CA LYS A 156 -68.99 11.55 -34.07
C LYS A 156 -68.76 10.15 -33.48
N LEU A 157 -67.66 9.95 -32.77
CA LEU A 157 -67.28 8.76 -32.03
C LEU A 157 -67.10 9.18 -30.56
N ALA A 158 -68.07 8.84 -29.72
CA ALA A 158 -67.99 9.13 -28.29
C ALA A 158 -67.04 8.14 -27.58
N PRO A 159 -66.09 8.61 -26.75
CA PRO A 159 -65.09 7.76 -26.09
C PRO A 159 -65.67 6.84 -24.99
N SER A 160 -66.92 7.07 -24.58
CA SER A 160 -67.62 6.28 -23.58
C SER A 160 -69.12 6.25 -23.88
N SER A 161 -69.61 5.22 -24.59
CA SER A 161 -70.94 4.62 -24.32
C SER A 161 -71.42 3.68 -25.44
N SER A 162 -72.16 2.68 -24.97
CA SER A 162 -73.10 1.77 -25.60
C SER A 162 -74.25 2.45 -26.37
N VAL A 163 -73.98 3.45 -27.21
CA VAL A 163 -74.99 4.02 -28.12
C VAL A 163 -75.09 3.14 -29.36
N ALA A 164 -76.24 2.49 -29.55
CA ALA A 164 -76.51 1.52 -30.62
C ALA A 164 -76.41 2.07 -32.06
N GLY A 165 -76.27 3.38 -32.24
CA GLY A 165 -76.17 4.05 -33.55
C GLY A 165 -74.76 4.01 -34.17
N ASP A 166 -73.72 4.28 -33.38
CA ASP A 166 -72.34 4.46 -33.88
C ASP A 166 -71.64 3.13 -34.19
N GLN A 167 -72.10 2.01 -33.61
CA GLN A 167 -71.56 0.68 -33.87
C GLN A 167 -71.93 0.13 -35.26
N ARG A 168 -72.98 0.65 -35.91
CA ARG A 168 -73.47 0.14 -37.21
C ARG A 168 -72.51 0.39 -38.37
N VAL A 169 -71.84 1.54 -38.40
CA VAL A 169 -70.88 1.87 -39.46
C VAL A 169 -69.64 0.99 -39.34
N LEU A 170 -69.11 0.82 -38.12
CA LEU A 170 -67.98 -0.08 -37.84
C LEU A 170 -68.32 -1.54 -38.15
N GLU A 171 -69.52 -2.00 -37.76
CA GLU A 171 -70.02 -3.33 -38.10
C GLU A 171 -70.14 -3.54 -39.62
N TRP A 172 -70.64 -2.54 -40.35
CA TRP A 172 -70.70 -2.58 -41.81
C TRP A 172 -69.30 -2.65 -42.42
N VAL A 173 -68.36 -1.78 -42.02
CA VAL A 173 -66.97 -1.76 -42.54
C VAL A 173 -66.28 -3.11 -42.31
N LEU A 174 -66.37 -3.68 -41.10
CA LEU A 174 -65.72 -4.94 -40.77
C LEU A 174 -66.41 -6.16 -41.41
N SER A 175 -67.69 -6.05 -41.78
CA SER A 175 -68.42 -7.09 -42.50
C SER A 175 -68.08 -7.19 -44.00
N GLN A 176 -67.45 -6.15 -44.59
CA GLN A 176 -67.06 -6.18 -46.00
C GLN A 176 -65.92 -7.18 -46.25
N HIS A 177 -65.93 -7.82 -47.42
CA HIS A 177 -64.93 -8.84 -47.75
C HIS A 177 -63.53 -8.26 -48.02
N LEU A 178 -63.45 -7.14 -48.75
CA LEU A 178 -62.22 -6.43 -49.06
C LEU A 178 -62.49 -4.93 -49.16
N ILE A 179 -61.81 -4.14 -48.34
CA ILE A 179 -61.71 -2.68 -48.46
C ILE A 179 -60.25 -2.33 -48.75
N ARG A 180 -60.02 -1.60 -49.83
CA ARG A 180 -58.70 -1.12 -50.26
C ARG A 180 -58.69 0.40 -50.36
N ILE A 181 -57.70 1.04 -49.77
CA ILE A 181 -57.40 2.45 -49.97
C ILE A 181 -56.06 2.53 -50.70
N GLU A 182 -56.00 3.33 -51.77
CA GLU A 182 -54.78 3.57 -52.53
C GLU A 182 -54.44 5.06 -52.49
N GLN A 183 -53.22 5.40 -52.07
CA GLN A 183 -52.67 6.75 -52.05
C GLN A 183 -53.51 7.79 -51.28
N GLY A 184 -54.15 7.38 -50.17
CA GLY A 184 -54.96 8.28 -49.35
C GLY A 184 -54.16 9.35 -48.59
N THR A 185 -54.86 10.38 -48.12
CA THR A 185 -54.35 11.40 -47.21
C THR A 185 -55.24 11.48 -45.98
N VAL A 186 -54.65 11.38 -44.78
CA VAL A 186 -55.37 11.51 -43.50
C VAL A 186 -54.86 12.76 -42.78
N ARG A 187 -55.76 13.64 -42.37
CA ARG A 187 -55.46 14.85 -41.59
C ARG A 187 -56.03 14.71 -40.19
N TRP A 188 -55.16 14.55 -39.20
CA TRP A 188 -55.51 14.46 -37.79
C TRP A 188 -55.32 15.82 -37.09
N THR A 189 -56.39 16.36 -36.50
CA THR A 189 -56.38 17.62 -35.75
C THR A 189 -56.83 17.38 -34.32
N ASP A 190 -55.98 17.65 -33.33
CA ASP A 190 -56.31 17.52 -31.91
C ASP A 190 -56.48 18.90 -31.25
N GLU A 191 -57.72 19.35 -31.13
CA GLU A 191 -58.07 20.64 -30.50
C GLU A 191 -57.92 20.59 -28.97
N MET A 192 -58.04 19.39 -28.37
CA MET A 192 -57.94 19.19 -26.92
C MET A 192 -56.50 19.38 -26.44
N ARG A 193 -55.52 18.85 -27.19
CA ARG A 193 -54.09 19.00 -26.90
C ARG A 193 -53.49 20.29 -27.46
N LYS A 194 -54.23 21.03 -28.29
CA LYS A 194 -53.72 22.16 -29.10
C LYS A 194 -52.46 21.75 -29.91
N ALA A 195 -52.44 20.51 -30.39
CA ALA A 195 -51.32 19.94 -31.14
C ALA A 195 -51.38 20.36 -32.62
N PRO A 196 -50.23 20.48 -33.32
CA PRO A 196 -50.22 20.76 -34.76
C PRO A 196 -50.89 19.62 -35.54
N THR A 197 -51.55 19.94 -36.67
CA THR A 197 -52.23 18.92 -37.48
C THR A 197 -51.24 17.89 -38.03
N LEU A 198 -51.46 16.61 -37.69
CA LEU A 198 -50.69 15.48 -38.21
C LEU A 198 -51.25 15.05 -39.57
N VAL A 199 -50.41 15.05 -40.61
CA VAL A 199 -50.81 14.63 -41.96
C VAL A 199 -50.09 13.35 -42.35
N LEU A 200 -50.86 12.31 -42.70
CA LEU A 200 -50.37 11.08 -43.30
C LEU A 200 -50.67 11.12 -44.80
N ARG A 201 -49.67 10.95 -45.65
CA ARG A 201 -49.78 10.88 -47.12
C ARG A 201 -49.50 9.45 -47.58
N GLN A 202 -49.90 9.14 -48.81
CA GLN A 202 -49.69 7.82 -49.42
C GLN A 202 -50.19 6.69 -48.51
N VAL A 203 -51.38 6.88 -47.93
CA VAL A 203 -52.02 5.89 -47.09
C VAL A 203 -52.57 4.78 -47.97
N ASP A 204 -51.93 3.62 -47.93
CA ASP A 204 -52.39 2.40 -48.56
C ASP A 204 -52.92 1.46 -47.47
N LEU A 205 -54.21 1.12 -47.53
CA LEU A 205 -54.86 0.24 -46.55
C LEU A 205 -55.52 -0.92 -47.27
N ASP A 206 -55.30 -2.13 -46.76
CA ASP A 206 -55.91 -3.37 -47.19
C ASP A 206 -56.58 -4.02 -45.98
N LEU A 207 -57.92 -4.06 -45.95
CA LEU A 207 -58.70 -4.75 -44.94
C LEU A 207 -59.46 -5.91 -45.60
N ARG A 208 -59.15 -7.14 -45.22
CA ARG A 208 -59.75 -8.37 -45.75
C ARG A 208 -60.43 -9.15 -44.64
N SER A 209 -61.68 -9.55 -44.87
CA SER A 209 -62.44 -10.38 -43.94
C SER A 209 -62.98 -11.59 -44.68
N HIS A 210 -62.59 -12.79 -44.27
CA HIS A 210 -63.03 -14.03 -44.90
C HIS A 210 -63.28 -15.15 -43.89
N PRO A 211 -64.25 -16.04 -44.17
CA PRO A 211 -64.44 -17.22 -43.34
C PRO A 211 -63.27 -18.21 -43.54
N GLY A 212 -62.84 -18.83 -42.45
CA GLY A 212 -61.90 -19.95 -42.41
C GLY A 212 -62.56 -21.22 -41.84
N LEU A 213 -61.76 -22.25 -41.58
CA LEU A 213 -62.22 -23.49 -40.92
C LEU A 213 -62.56 -23.20 -39.44
N GLY A 214 -63.84 -22.95 -39.14
CA GLY A 214 -64.34 -22.75 -37.77
C GLY A 214 -64.12 -21.35 -37.17
N GLN A 215 -63.47 -20.43 -37.90
CA GLN A 215 -63.16 -19.08 -37.43
C GLN A 215 -63.35 -18.06 -38.55
N GLN A 216 -63.69 -16.82 -38.20
CA GLN A 216 -63.64 -15.66 -39.08
C GLN A 216 -62.24 -15.04 -39.00
N VAL A 217 -61.58 -14.81 -40.15
CA VAL A 217 -60.24 -14.22 -40.21
C VAL A 217 -60.33 -12.79 -40.74
N HIS A 218 -59.72 -11.86 -40.00
CA HIS A 218 -59.60 -10.46 -40.36
C HIS A 218 -58.11 -10.13 -40.55
N GLN A 219 -57.75 -9.63 -41.72
CA GLN A 219 -56.40 -9.20 -42.05
C GLN A 219 -56.42 -7.71 -42.38
N LEU A 220 -55.57 -6.94 -41.71
CA LEU A 220 -55.35 -5.53 -41.96
C LEU A 220 -53.89 -5.34 -42.34
N SER A 221 -53.62 -4.59 -43.41
CA SER A 221 -52.30 -4.07 -43.76
C SER A 221 -52.44 -2.58 -44.04
N LEU A 222 -51.70 -1.75 -43.33
CA LEU A 222 -51.70 -0.31 -43.46
C LEU A 222 -50.27 0.17 -43.69
N LEU A 223 -50.06 0.90 -44.77
CA LEU A 223 -48.82 1.60 -45.08
C LEU A 223 -49.14 3.10 -45.12
N ALA A 224 -48.42 3.92 -44.36
CA ALA A 224 -48.67 5.37 -44.33
C ALA A 224 -47.37 6.15 -44.20
N THR A 225 -47.23 7.23 -44.97
CA THR A 225 -46.05 8.11 -44.92
C THR A 225 -46.39 9.38 -44.13
N PRO A 226 -45.88 9.56 -42.90
CA PRO A 226 -46.11 10.78 -42.15
C PRO A 226 -45.29 11.96 -42.72
N LEU A 227 -45.51 13.17 -42.21
CA LEU A 227 -44.63 14.30 -42.56
C LEU A 227 -43.19 14.00 -42.12
N PRO A 228 -42.16 14.51 -42.83
CA PRO A 228 -40.75 14.20 -42.55
C PRO A 228 -40.31 14.43 -41.10
N GLN A 229 -40.95 15.37 -40.40
CA GLN A 229 -40.71 15.66 -38.98
C GLN A 229 -41.16 14.55 -38.01
N PHE A 230 -42.02 13.61 -38.45
CA PHE A 230 -42.57 12.55 -37.59
C PHE A 230 -41.97 11.16 -37.90
N GLY A 231 -41.41 10.95 -39.10
CA GLY A 231 -40.77 9.68 -39.43
C GLY A 231 -40.77 9.32 -40.92
N GLN A 232 -40.46 8.05 -41.18
CA GLN A 232 -40.54 7.41 -42.50
C GLN A 232 -41.83 6.61 -42.66
N ARG A 233 -42.02 5.97 -43.82
CA ARG A 233 -43.20 5.15 -44.14
C ARG A 233 -43.40 4.03 -43.10
N ILE A 234 -44.52 4.10 -42.40
CA ILE A 234 -44.92 3.19 -41.32
C ILE A 234 -45.66 2.01 -41.92
N GLU A 235 -45.43 0.81 -41.37
CA GLU A 235 -46.18 -0.40 -41.71
C GLU A 235 -46.87 -0.97 -40.48
N VAL A 236 -48.17 -1.22 -40.58
CA VAL A 236 -48.98 -1.89 -39.56
C VAL A 236 -49.65 -3.09 -40.19
N LYS A 237 -49.44 -4.28 -39.64
CA LYS A 237 -50.14 -5.51 -40.05
C LYS A 237 -50.87 -6.09 -38.85
N ALA A 238 -52.13 -6.44 -39.02
CA ALA A 238 -52.88 -7.18 -38.02
C ALA A 238 -53.51 -8.42 -38.66
N ARG A 239 -53.37 -9.56 -38.00
CA ARG A 239 -54.09 -10.79 -38.35
C ARG A 239 -54.86 -11.24 -37.13
N MET A 240 -56.18 -11.10 -37.20
CA MET A 240 -57.10 -11.37 -36.10
C MET A 240 -58.06 -12.47 -36.49
N THR A 241 -58.48 -13.25 -35.50
CA THR A 241 -59.43 -14.35 -35.66
C THR A 241 -60.52 -14.23 -34.61
N GLN A 242 -61.74 -14.58 -35.02
CA GLN A 242 -62.89 -14.69 -34.14
C GLN A 242 -63.53 -16.08 -34.30
N PRO A 243 -64.09 -16.68 -33.24
CA PRO A 243 -64.90 -17.88 -33.38
C PRO A 243 -66.17 -17.60 -34.20
N LEU A 244 -66.67 -18.56 -34.98
CA LEU A 244 -67.91 -18.40 -35.76
C LEU A 244 -69.19 -18.44 -34.90
N TRP A 245 -69.10 -19.00 -33.69
CA TRP A 245 -70.19 -19.09 -32.71
C TRP A 245 -69.61 -18.96 -31.29
N THR A 246 -70.34 -18.28 -30.41
CA THR A 246 -70.02 -18.17 -28.99
C THR A 246 -71.26 -18.43 -28.15
N LEU A 247 -71.07 -19.10 -27.01
CA LEU A 247 -72.10 -19.16 -25.97
C LEU A 247 -71.88 -17.95 -25.05
N SER A 248 -72.91 -17.17 -24.77
CA SER A 248 -72.78 -16.11 -23.77
C SER A 248 -72.49 -16.72 -22.39
N ALA A 249 -71.84 -15.97 -21.50
CA ALA A 249 -71.51 -16.45 -20.15
C ALA A 249 -72.77 -16.92 -19.38
N GLN A 250 -73.91 -16.27 -19.63
CA GLN A 250 -75.20 -16.56 -19.02
C GLN A 250 -75.87 -17.81 -19.60
N GLU A 251 -75.69 -18.06 -20.90
CA GLU A 251 -76.15 -19.26 -21.60
C GLU A 251 -75.27 -20.48 -21.33
N ALA A 252 -73.95 -20.29 -21.20
CA ALA A 252 -73.01 -21.35 -20.85
C ALA A 252 -73.25 -21.90 -19.43
N ALA A 253 -73.75 -21.06 -18.52
CA ALA A 253 -74.11 -21.43 -17.15
C ALA A 253 -75.52 -22.05 -17.01
N SER A 254 -76.32 -22.06 -18.08
CA SER A 254 -77.71 -22.57 -18.08
C SER A 254 -77.82 -23.96 -18.73
N PRO A 255 -78.73 -24.85 -18.27
CA PRO A 255 -78.99 -26.13 -18.93
C PRO A 255 -79.78 -25.90 -20.24
N LEU A 256 -79.06 -25.69 -21.34
CA LEU A 256 -79.65 -25.51 -22.67
C LEU A 256 -79.91 -26.86 -23.37
N PRO A 257 -80.99 -27.00 -24.16
CA PRO A 257 -81.23 -28.17 -25.01
C PRO A 257 -80.05 -28.47 -25.94
N TRP A 258 -79.79 -29.76 -26.22
CA TRP A 258 -78.63 -30.22 -27.00
C TRP A 258 -78.51 -29.56 -28.39
N TRP A 259 -79.64 -29.32 -29.07
CA TRP A 259 -79.66 -28.65 -30.37
C TRP A 259 -79.22 -27.18 -30.27
N ARG A 260 -79.52 -26.51 -29.16
CA ARG A 260 -79.18 -25.09 -28.93
C ARG A 260 -77.70 -24.88 -28.59
N ARG A 261 -77.00 -25.94 -28.18
CA ARG A 261 -75.53 -25.96 -28.04
C ARG A 261 -74.79 -26.00 -29.39
N TRP A 262 -75.41 -26.49 -30.46
CA TRP A 262 -74.81 -26.54 -31.80
C TRP A 262 -75.04 -25.25 -32.61
N TRP A 263 -75.93 -24.38 -32.14
CA TRP A 263 -76.42 -23.18 -32.84
C TRP A 263 -76.28 -21.95 -31.93
N GLY A 264 -75.15 -21.83 -31.22
CA GLY A 264 -74.84 -20.65 -30.41
C GLY A 264 -74.94 -19.35 -31.23
N GLY A 265 -75.06 -18.21 -30.57
CA GLY A 265 -75.12 -16.92 -31.26
C GLY A 265 -73.82 -16.65 -32.04
N ALA A 266 -73.94 -16.12 -33.26
CA ALA A 266 -72.79 -15.56 -33.95
C ALA A 266 -72.29 -14.36 -33.14
N PRO A 267 -71.00 -14.31 -32.74
CA PRO A 267 -70.47 -13.16 -32.04
C PRO A 267 -70.56 -11.94 -32.95
N ARG A 268 -70.82 -10.77 -32.35
CA ARG A 268 -70.78 -9.51 -33.10
C ARG A 268 -69.34 -9.25 -33.52
N VAL A 269 -69.12 -8.81 -34.75
CA VAL A 269 -67.76 -8.49 -35.26
C VAL A 269 -67.11 -7.38 -34.41
N THR A 270 -67.94 -6.52 -33.80
CA THR A 270 -67.54 -5.45 -32.88
C THR A 270 -67.27 -5.89 -31.43
N ASP A 271 -67.45 -7.17 -31.10
CA ASP A 271 -67.10 -7.72 -29.78
C ASP A 271 -65.61 -8.09 -29.70
N TRP A 272 -64.78 -7.10 -29.36
CA TRP A 272 -63.33 -7.21 -29.25
C TRP A 272 -62.85 -8.26 -28.22
N SER A 273 -63.69 -8.64 -27.25
CA SER A 273 -63.35 -9.67 -26.25
C SER A 273 -63.17 -11.07 -26.85
N THR A 274 -63.70 -11.29 -28.05
CA THR A 274 -63.60 -12.57 -28.78
C THR A 274 -62.41 -12.64 -29.74
N TRP A 275 -61.71 -11.52 -29.96
CA TRP A 275 -60.62 -11.43 -30.93
C TRP A 275 -59.34 -12.07 -30.37
N SER A 276 -58.66 -12.85 -31.20
CA SER A 276 -57.34 -13.39 -30.92
C SER A 276 -56.45 -13.30 -32.17
N GLY A 277 -55.19 -12.95 -32.01
CA GLY A 277 -54.29 -12.75 -33.14
C GLY A 277 -53.06 -11.92 -32.82
N ASP A 278 -52.38 -11.48 -33.87
CA ASP A 278 -51.14 -10.70 -33.78
C ASP A 278 -51.29 -9.33 -34.47
N LEU A 279 -50.73 -8.31 -33.82
CA LEU A 279 -50.60 -6.95 -34.34
C LEU A 279 -49.12 -6.62 -34.39
N THR A 280 -48.60 -6.33 -35.58
CA THR A 280 -47.22 -5.90 -35.79
C THR A 280 -47.18 -4.47 -36.31
N VAL A 281 -46.32 -3.66 -35.72
CA VAL A 281 -46.08 -2.27 -36.07
C VAL A 281 -44.59 -2.12 -36.33
N ASN A 282 -44.23 -1.66 -37.53
CA ASN A 282 -42.86 -1.42 -37.93
C ASN A 282 -42.68 0.05 -38.27
N LEU A 283 -41.79 0.71 -37.54
CA LEU A 283 -41.45 2.12 -37.66
C LEU A 283 -39.96 2.20 -38.03
N PRO A 284 -39.61 2.30 -39.33
CA PRO A 284 -38.22 2.37 -39.78
C PRO A 284 -37.45 3.56 -39.19
N HIS A 285 -38.16 4.67 -38.98
CA HIS A 285 -37.69 5.85 -38.28
C HIS A 285 -38.87 6.50 -37.55
N ALA A 286 -38.82 6.54 -36.23
CA ALA A 286 -39.77 7.23 -35.37
C ALA A 286 -39.06 8.30 -34.54
N ASP A 287 -39.66 9.49 -34.45
CA ASP A 287 -39.29 10.53 -33.48
C ASP A 287 -40.34 10.58 -32.36
N VAL A 288 -39.97 10.06 -31.18
CA VAL A 288 -40.86 9.95 -30.02
C VAL A 288 -41.23 11.32 -29.46
N LYS A 289 -40.35 12.33 -29.57
CA LYS A 289 -40.64 13.68 -29.09
C LYS A 289 -41.81 14.30 -29.86
N SER A 290 -41.81 14.09 -31.17
CA SER A 290 -42.87 14.54 -32.07
C SER A 290 -44.16 13.72 -31.87
N LEU A 291 -44.06 12.41 -31.64
CA LEU A 291 -45.22 11.53 -31.40
C LEU A 291 -45.93 11.78 -30.05
N ARG A 292 -45.20 12.09 -28.98
CA ARG A 292 -45.75 12.38 -27.64
C ARG A 292 -46.77 13.52 -27.64
N THR A 293 -46.66 14.47 -28.58
CA THR A 293 -47.64 15.56 -28.71
C THR A 293 -49.03 15.07 -29.13
N HIS A 294 -49.14 13.87 -29.72
CA HIS A 294 -50.38 13.32 -30.27
C HIS A 294 -50.91 12.08 -29.52
N VAL A 295 -50.06 11.31 -28.84
CA VAL A 295 -50.42 10.03 -28.19
C VAL A 295 -49.89 9.97 -26.75
N ASP A 296 -50.70 9.47 -25.82
CA ASP A 296 -50.25 9.14 -24.46
C ASP A 296 -49.57 7.78 -24.45
N LEU A 297 -48.30 7.76 -24.03
CA LEU A 297 -47.52 6.53 -23.88
C LEU A 297 -47.70 5.98 -22.46
N PRO A 298 -47.67 4.64 -22.28
CA PRO A 298 -47.82 4.01 -20.96
C PRO A 298 -46.64 4.28 -20.02
N ILE A 299 -45.49 4.70 -20.57
CA ILE A 299 -44.27 5.13 -19.86
C ILE A 299 -43.91 6.55 -20.28
N ASP A 300 -43.32 7.33 -19.38
CA ASP A 300 -42.92 8.71 -19.66
C ASP A 300 -41.62 8.70 -20.48
N VAL A 301 -41.74 8.95 -21.79
CA VAL A 301 -40.62 9.02 -22.73
C VAL A 301 -40.38 10.48 -23.12
N GLU A 302 -39.22 11.03 -22.77
CA GLU A 302 -38.88 12.45 -22.95
C GLU A 302 -38.08 12.72 -24.25
N GLY A 303 -37.77 11.69 -25.03
CA GLY A 303 -37.08 11.79 -26.32
C GLY A 303 -36.85 10.44 -26.99
N GLY A 304 -36.39 10.44 -28.24
CA GLY A 304 -35.99 9.21 -28.93
C GLY A 304 -36.13 9.27 -30.44
N ARG A 305 -35.08 8.90 -31.16
CA ARG A 305 -35.11 8.76 -32.62
C ARG A 305 -34.49 7.44 -33.07
N GLY A 306 -35.14 6.72 -33.98
CA GLY A 306 -34.57 5.49 -34.54
C GLY A 306 -35.61 4.49 -35.00
N ARG A 307 -35.18 3.24 -35.15
CA ARG A 307 -36.03 2.15 -35.61
C ARG A 307 -36.71 1.48 -34.43
N MET A 308 -38.02 1.28 -34.56
CA MET A 308 -38.84 0.59 -33.56
C MET A 308 -39.76 -0.41 -34.26
N GLY A 309 -39.69 -1.67 -33.84
CA GLY A 309 -40.67 -2.70 -34.16
C GLY A 309 -41.43 -3.09 -32.90
N ALA A 310 -42.73 -3.30 -33.01
CA ALA A 310 -43.56 -3.83 -31.94
C ALA A 310 -44.45 -4.96 -32.46
N ALA A 311 -44.51 -6.07 -31.74
CA ALA A 311 -45.43 -7.16 -32.00
C ALA A 311 -46.25 -7.45 -30.73
N LEU A 312 -47.57 -7.34 -30.84
CA LEU A 312 -48.52 -7.55 -29.75
C LEU A 312 -49.37 -8.79 -30.07
N LEU A 313 -49.36 -9.77 -29.17
CA LEU A 313 -50.20 -10.96 -29.26
C LEU A 313 -51.41 -10.79 -28.35
N ILE A 314 -52.60 -10.86 -28.93
CA ILE A 314 -53.88 -10.69 -28.22
C ILE A 314 -54.56 -12.06 -28.14
N GLN A 315 -55.04 -12.42 -26.94
CA GLN A 315 -55.84 -13.62 -26.70
C GLN A 315 -57.14 -13.22 -26.01
N ARG A 316 -58.28 -13.52 -26.63
CA ARG A 316 -59.62 -13.17 -26.11
C ARG A 316 -59.71 -11.71 -25.68
N GLY A 317 -59.28 -10.80 -26.56
CA GLY A 317 -59.29 -9.36 -26.34
C GLY A 317 -58.30 -8.84 -25.30
N GLN A 318 -57.47 -9.69 -24.67
CA GLN A 318 -56.45 -9.26 -23.71
C GLN A 318 -55.03 -9.39 -24.30
N PRO A 319 -54.14 -8.41 -24.05
CA PRO A 319 -52.75 -8.51 -24.45
C PRO A 319 -52.05 -9.61 -23.64
N SER A 320 -51.43 -10.57 -24.32
CA SER A 320 -50.77 -11.71 -23.70
C SER A 320 -49.25 -11.62 -23.77
N SER A 321 -48.70 -11.10 -24.87
CA SER A 321 -47.28 -10.82 -25.02
C SER A 321 -47.02 -9.60 -25.90
N LEU A 322 -45.94 -8.89 -25.60
CA LEU A 322 -45.43 -7.74 -26.31
C LEU A 322 -43.94 -7.97 -26.58
N ALA A 323 -43.53 -7.96 -27.84
CA ALA A 323 -42.14 -7.93 -28.25
C ALA A 323 -41.80 -6.57 -28.88
N LEU A 324 -40.73 -5.95 -28.41
CA LEU A 324 -40.22 -4.66 -28.87
C LEU A 324 -38.82 -4.85 -29.44
N ASP A 325 -38.64 -4.53 -30.72
CA ASP A 325 -37.35 -4.48 -31.40
C ASP A 325 -36.89 -3.02 -31.48
N LEU A 326 -35.80 -2.68 -30.79
CA LEU A 326 -35.35 -1.31 -30.62
C LEU A 326 -33.96 -1.11 -31.24
N ASP A 327 -33.77 -0.02 -31.98
CA ASP A 327 -32.47 0.58 -32.30
C ASP A 327 -32.65 2.10 -32.36
N VAL A 328 -32.57 2.71 -31.18
CA VAL A 328 -32.99 4.09 -30.92
C VAL A 328 -31.87 4.87 -30.25
N GLN A 329 -31.84 6.18 -30.50
CA GLN A 329 -30.84 7.12 -30.00
C GLN A 329 -31.52 8.27 -29.25
N ASP A 330 -30.79 8.88 -28.31
CA ASP A 330 -31.23 10.04 -27.54
C ASP A 330 -32.60 9.83 -26.85
N VAL A 331 -32.76 8.64 -26.24
CA VAL A 331 -34.00 8.21 -25.59
C VAL A 331 -33.91 8.45 -24.09
N SER A 332 -34.86 9.17 -23.50
CA SER A 332 -34.99 9.31 -22.05
C SER A 332 -36.30 8.65 -21.60
N ILE A 333 -36.23 7.67 -20.70
CA ILE A 333 -37.39 6.92 -20.20
C ILE A 333 -37.44 6.99 -18.68
N ARG A 334 -38.59 7.33 -18.11
CA ARG A 334 -38.85 7.19 -16.67
C ARG A 334 -39.79 6.00 -16.44
N LEU A 335 -39.30 4.98 -15.73
CA LEU A 335 -40.02 3.71 -15.53
C LEU A 335 -41.14 3.81 -14.47
N GLU A 336 -40.96 4.64 -13.44
CA GLU A 336 -41.95 4.83 -12.36
C GLU A 336 -41.93 6.29 -11.86
N LYS A 337 -43.07 6.79 -11.40
CA LYS A 337 -43.18 8.12 -10.78
C LYS A 337 -42.37 8.14 -9.48
N GLY A 338 -41.28 8.91 -9.44
CA GLY A 338 -40.36 9.00 -8.30
C GLY A 338 -38.96 8.44 -8.56
N LEU A 339 -38.75 7.71 -9.66
CA LEU A 339 -37.42 7.30 -10.11
C LEU A 339 -36.79 8.37 -11.01
N GLN A 340 -35.46 8.42 -11.02
CA GLN A 340 -34.73 9.24 -12.00
C GLN A 340 -34.92 8.70 -13.43
N ALA A 341 -34.84 9.58 -14.41
CA ALA A 341 -34.97 9.18 -15.82
C ALA A 341 -33.72 8.41 -16.30
N LEU A 342 -33.94 7.33 -17.05
CA LEU A 342 -32.91 6.61 -17.79
C LEU A 342 -32.70 7.28 -19.15
N ALA A 343 -31.69 8.13 -19.22
CA ALA A 343 -31.27 8.76 -20.47
C ALA A 343 -30.23 7.90 -21.19
N PHE A 344 -30.54 7.48 -22.42
CA PHE A 344 -29.73 6.67 -23.32
C PHE A 344 -29.30 7.50 -24.54
N LYS A 345 -28.00 7.54 -24.80
CA LYS A 345 -27.45 8.00 -26.08
C LYS A 345 -27.78 7.02 -27.20
N ARG A 346 -27.72 5.72 -26.92
CA ARG A 346 -28.14 4.64 -27.82
C ARG A 346 -28.69 3.47 -27.01
N LEU A 347 -29.77 2.85 -27.49
CA LEU A 347 -30.38 1.65 -26.94
C LEU A 347 -30.77 0.73 -28.10
N SER A 348 -30.26 -0.50 -28.08
CA SER A 348 -30.54 -1.51 -29.10
C SER A 348 -30.76 -2.88 -28.49
N GLY A 349 -31.66 -3.67 -29.07
CA GLY A 349 -31.95 -5.04 -28.64
C GLY A 349 -33.41 -5.39 -28.80
N ARG A 350 -33.78 -6.59 -28.34
CA ARG A 350 -35.17 -7.05 -28.30
C ARG A 350 -35.62 -7.25 -26.85
N ILE A 351 -36.79 -6.72 -26.52
CA ILE A 351 -37.44 -6.88 -25.21
C ILE A 351 -38.76 -7.61 -25.44
N THR A 352 -38.93 -8.78 -24.83
CA THR A 352 -40.17 -9.55 -24.89
C THR A 352 -40.74 -9.64 -23.48
N ALA A 353 -41.96 -9.15 -23.30
CA ALA A 353 -42.70 -9.24 -22.04
C ALA A 353 -44.02 -9.96 -22.28
N GLY A 354 -44.37 -10.93 -21.44
CA GLY A 354 -45.64 -11.64 -21.50
C GLY A 354 -46.17 -11.88 -20.11
N SER A 355 -47.49 -11.87 -19.97
CA SER A 355 -48.16 -12.12 -18.71
C SER A 355 -49.31 -13.08 -18.92
N GLU A 356 -49.27 -14.19 -18.20
CA GLU A 356 -50.35 -15.15 -18.05
C GLU A 356 -51.07 -14.87 -16.71
N ARG A 357 -52.12 -15.63 -16.38
CA ARG A 357 -52.93 -15.38 -15.16
C ARG A 357 -52.14 -15.43 -13.86
N THR A 358 -51.07 -16.22 -13.80
CA THR A 358 -50.31 -16.50 -12.57
C THR A 358 -48.79 -16.48 -12.77
N GLU A 359 -48.33 -16.19 -13.99
CA GLU A 359 -46.92 -16.18 -14.34
C GLU A 359 -46.64 -15.04 -15.31
N SER A 360 -45.59 -14.26 -15.04
CA SER A 360 -45.10 -13.23 -15.95
C SER A 360 -43.67 -13.56 -16.37
N ARG A 361 -43.35 -13.30 -17.63
CA ARG A 361 -42.05 -13.57 -18.24
C ARG A 361 -41.54 -12.32 -18.94
N VAL A 362 -40.28 -11.98 -18.70
CA VAL A 362 -39.55 -10.92 -19.38
C VAL A 362 -38.24 -11.48 -19.91
N ALA A 363 -37.97 -11.27 -21.19
CA ALA A 363 -36.73 -11.66 -21.85
C ALA A 363 -36.11 -10.44 -22.53
N LEU A 364 -34.82 -10.25 -22.29
CA LEU A 364 -33.96 -9.26 -22.92
C LEU A 364 -33.00 -10.04 -23.82
N GLU A 365 -32.96 -9.74 -25.11
CA GLU A 365 -32.12 -10.41 -26.09
C GLU A 365 -31.18 -9.39 -26.74
N LYS A 366 -29.86 -9.62 -26.59
CA LYS A 366 -28.81 -8.73 -27.14
C LYS A 366 -29.03 -7.25 -26.77
N LEU A 367 -29.51 -6.98 -25.57
CA LEU A 367 -29.73 -5.62 -25.08
C LEU A 367 -28.38 -4.94 -24.85
N ALA A 368 -28.12 -3.86 -25.58
CA ALA A 368 -26.93 -3.03 -25.46
C ALA A 368 -27.35 -1.57 -25.39
N PHE A 369 -26.73 -0.79 -24.52
CA PHE A 369 -27.03 0.63 -24.41
C PHE A 369 -25.84 1.45 -23.93
N THR A 370 -25.85 2.74 -24.27
CA THR A 370 -24.94 3.74 -23.70
C THR A 370 -25.80 4.81 -23.07
N THR A 371 -25.62 5.08 -21.78
CA THR A 371 -26.34 6.16 -21.08
C THR A 371 -25.80 7.54 -21.49
N ALA A 372 -26.56 8.60 -21.23
CA ALA A 372 -26.12 9.97 -21.45
C ALA A 372 -24.88 10.34 -20.60
N GLU A 373 -24.69 9.66 -19.46
CA GLU A 373 -23.55 9.80 -18.55
C GLU A 373 -22.31 9.00 -19.01
N GLY A 374 -22.38 8.33 -20.16
CA GLY A 374 -21.26 7.57 -20.73
C GLY A 374 -21.13 6.13 -20.21
N LEU A 375 -22.07 5.64 -19.38
CA LEU A 375 -22.07 4.23 -18.97
C LEU A 375 -22.44 3.35 -20.16
N THR A 376 -21.58 2.39 -20.49
CA THR A 376 -21.81 1.48 -21.62
C THR A 376 -22.14 0.09 -21.10
N TRP A 377 -23.32 -0.39 -21.46
CA TRP A 377 -23.78 -1.76 -21.21
C TRP A 377 -23.61 -2.58 -22.49
N PRO A 378 -22.70 -3.57 -22.50
CA PRO A 378 -22.47 -4.42 -23.67
C PRO A 378 -23.69 -5.31 -23.96
N ALA A 379 -23.78 -5.84 -25.18
CA ALA A 379 -24.87 -6.73 -25.57
C ALA A 379 -25.01 -7.92 -24.60
N SER A 380 -26.10 -7.92 -23.82
CA SER A 380 -26.41 -8.94 -22.82
C SER A 380 -27.78 -9.55 -23.09
N SER A 381 -27.95 -10.81 -22.69
CA SER A 381 -29.26 -11.45 -22.66
C SER A 381 -29.60 -11.88 -21.24
N ALA A 382 -30.85 -11.65 -20.85
CA ALA A 382 -31.38 -12.05 -19.55
C ALA A 382 -32.83 -12.52 -19.70
N ARG A 383 -33.22 -13.51 -18.92
CA ARG A 383 -34.60 -14.01 -18.85
C ARG A 383 -35.04 -14.07 -17.41
N MET A 384 -36.23 -13.56 -17.15
CA MET A 384 -36.86 -13.51 -15.85
C MET A 384 -38.28 -14.07 -15.96
N ALA A 385 -38.62 -15.02 -15.11
CA ALA A 385 -39.96 -15.55 -14.97
C ALA A 385 -40.34 -15.56 -13.50
N TRP A 386 -41.50 -15.02 -13.14
CA TRP A 386 -41.98 -15.02 -11.76
C TRP A 386 -43.46 -15.38 -11.68
N ARG A 387 -43.80 -16.11 -10.64
CA ARG A 387 -45.16 -16.51 -10.30
C ARG A 387 -45.75 -15.52 -9.32
N HIS A 388 -46.99 -15.12 -9.55
CA HIS A 388 -47.69 -14.12 -8.75
C HIS A 388 -49.19 -14.44 -8.68
N ALA A 389 -49.88 -13.87 -7.68
CA ALA A 389 -51.34 -13.86 -7.68
C ALA A 389 -51.88 -13.06 -8.90
N PRO A 390 -53.13 -13.27 -9.35
CA PRO A 390 -53.66 -12.56 -10.51
C PRO A 390 -53.52 -11.04 -10.39
N LEU A 391 -52.63 -10.45 -11.20
CA LEU A 391 -52.34 -9.01 -11.16
C LEU A 391 -53.53 -8.24 -11.74
N GLN A 392 -54.08 -7.29 -10.96
CA GLN A 392 -55.17 -6.41 -11.40
C GLN A 392 -54.66 -5.09 -12.01
N GLY A 393 -53.43 -5.05 -12.56
CA GLY A 393 -52.85 -3.78 -13.03
C GLY A 393 -51.38 -3.84 -13.48
N GLN A 394 -50.74 -2.67 -13.52
CA GLN A 394 -49.37 -2.43 -14.01
C GLN A 394 -48.30 -3.07 -13.10
N ILE A 395 -47.15 -3.44 -13.69
CA ILE A 395 -45.97 -3.93 -12.96
C ILE A 395 -45.30 -2.74 -12.26
N ASN A 396 -45.29 -2.72 -10.93
CA ASN A 396 -44.62 -1.70 -10.10
C ASN A 396 -43.63 -2.35 -9.10
N ALA A 397 -42.93 -1.54 -8.29
CA ALA A 397 -41.97 -2.05 -7.31
C ALA A 397 -42.60 -2.95 -6.22
N ASP A 398 -43.92 -2.87 -5.99
CA ASP A 398 -44.62 -3.74 -5.04
C ASP A 398 -44.84 -5.16 -5.55
N VAL A 399 -44.68 -5.40 -6.87
CA VAL A 399 -44.79 -6.74 -7.47
C VAL A 399 -43.81 -7.72 -6.83
N TRP A 400 -42.64 -7.25 -6.39
CA TRP A 400 -41.61 -8.08 -5.76
C TRP A 400 -42.07 -8.70 -4.44
N ARG A 401 -42.96 -8.02 -3.69
CA ARG A 401 -43.56 -8.54 -2.44
C ARG A 401 -44.70 -9.53 -2.68
N GLN A 402 -45.25 -9.54 -3.88
CA GLN A 402 -46.40 -10.35 -4.26
C GLN A 402 -46.00 -11.60 -5.05
N THR A 403 -44.70 -11.84 -5.21
CA THR A 403 -44.23 -13.06 -5.87
C THR A 403 -44.38 -14.26 -4.96
N VAL A 404 -44.72 -15.40 -5.54
CA VAL A 404 -44.73 -16.72 -4.88
C VAL A 404 -43.45 -17.50 -5.21
N GLY A 405 -42.68 -17.02 -6.19
CA GLY A 405 -41.38 -17.56 -6.57
C GLY A 405 -41.02 -17.18 -7.99
N GLY A 406 -39.83 -17.54 -8.44
CA GLY A 406 -39.39 -17.26 -9.79
C GLY A 406 -37.97 -17.71 -10.10
N GLN A 407 -37.54 -17.37 -11.31
CA GLN A 407 -36.20 -17.61 -11.80
C GLN A 407 -35.71 -16.42 -12.63
N VAL A 408 -34.48 -16.00 -12.38
CA VAL A 408 -33.70 -15.08 -13.21
C VAL A 408 -32.51 -15.84 -13.77
N SER A 409 -32.22 -15.65 -15.05
CA SER A 409 -31.00 -16.12 -15.70
C SER A 409 -30.40 -15.01 -16.55
N ALA A 410 -29.08 -14.83 -16.51
CA ALA A 410 -28.37 -13.83 -17.30
C ALA A 410 -27.06 -14.41 -17.85
N ASP A 411 -26.88 -14.31 -19.17
CA ASP A 411 -25.68 -14.81 -19.84
C ASP A 411 -24.46 -13.95 -19.50
N ARG A 412 -24.69 -12.63 -19.37
CA ARG A 412 -23.70 -11.62 -18.98
C ARG A 412 -24.41 -10.49 -18.22
N LEU A 413 -23.89 -10.12 -17.06
CA LEU A 413 -24.42 -9.03 -16.22
C LEU A 413 -23.25 -8.21 -15.66
N ASP A 414 -23.19 -6.92 -15.98
CA ASP A 414 -22.18 -6.03 -15.40
C ASP A 414 -22.70 -5.49 -14.06
N LEU A 415 -22.12 -5.96 -12.95
CA LEU A 415 -22.59 -5.64 -11.60
C LEU A 415 -22.32 -4.17 -11.24
N GLY A 416 -21.23 -3.61 -11.76
CA GLY A 416 -20.86 -2.21 -11.53
C GLY A 416 -21.82 -1.24 -12.23
N VAL A 417 -22.18 -1.52 -13.49
CA VAL A 417 -23.20 -0.72 -14.18
C VAL A 417 -24.57 -0.92 -13.55
N LEU A 418 -24.92 -2.15 -13.13
CA LEU A 418 -26.19 -2.43 -12.45
C LEU A 418 -26.32 -1.64 -11.13
N ALA A 419 -25.27 -1.63 -10.30
CA ALA A 419 -25.26 -0.90 -9.03
C ALA A 419 -25.46 0.61 -9.24
N ARG A 420 -24.85 1.19 -10.29
CA ARG A 420 -25.03 2.62 -10.66
C ARG A 420 -26.42 2.93 -11.23
N LEU A 421 -27.10 1.94 -11.81
CA LEU A 421 -28.45 2.08 -12.34
C LEU A 421 -29.54 1.72 -11.32
N ALA A 422 -29.19 1.21 -10.14
CA ALA A 422 -30.13 0.71 -9.14
C ALA A 422 -31.22 1.73 -8.76
N ASP A 423 -30.87 3.02 -8.64
CA ASP A 423 -31.82 4.10 -8.30
C ASP A 423 -32.77 4.50 -9.45
N ARG A 424 -32.56 3.93 -10.63
CA ARG A 424 -33.36 4.18 -11.84
C ARG A 424 -34.22 2.98 -12.24
N LEU A 425 -34.01 1.84 -11.60
CA LEU A 425 -34.73 0.59 -11.85
C LEU A 425 -35.88 0.41 -10.85
N PRO A 426 -37.01 -0.20 -11.27
CA PRO A 426 -38.15 -0.49 -10.41
C PRO A 426 -37.86 -1.70 -9.50
N ILE A 427 -36.82 -1.62 -8.66
CA ILE A 427 -36.43 -2.63 -7.67
C ILE A 427 -36.80 -2.18 -6.24
N SER A 428 -36.82 -3.12 -5.29
CA SER A 428 -37.18 -2.83 -3.89
C SER A 428 -36.18 -1.88 -3.21
N ALA A 429 -36.64 -1.11 -2.21
CA ALA A 429 -35.79 -0.19 -1.47
C ALA A 429 -34.66 -0.90 -0.70
N ALA A 430 -34.92 -2.12 -0.21
CA ALA A 430 -33.90 -2.96 0.44
C ALA A 430 -32.79 -3.33 -0.54
N MET A 431 -33.14 -3.81 -1.74
CA MET A 431 -32.16 -4.17 -2.77
C MET A 431 -31.32 -2.97 -3.23
N ARG A 432 -31.93 -1.78 -3.37
CA ARG A 432 -31.18 -0.55 -3.68
C ARG A 432 -30.13 -0.23 -2.63
N ARG A 433 -30.49 -0.25 -1.35
CA ARG A 433 -29.55 0.01 -0.24
C ARG A 433 -28.41 -0.99 -0.21
N THR A 434 -28.70 -2.27 -0.43
CA THR A 434 -27.70 -3.33 -0.47
C THR A 434 -26.73 -3.14 -1.65
N LEU A 435 -27.23 -2.84 -2.85
CA LEU A 435 -26.39 -2.58 -4.02
C LEU A 435 -25.55 -1.30 -3.85
N SER A 436 -26.10 -0.25 -3.25
CA SER A 436 -25.33 0.98 -2.98
C SER A 436 -24.27 0.78 -1.90
N ASP A 437 -24.54 -0.03 -0.88
CA ASP A 437 -23.63 -0.27 0.25
C ASP A 437 -22.51 -1.26 -0.09
N LEU A 438 -22.81 -2.30 -0.87
CA LEU A 438 -21.81 -3.25 -1.34
C LEU A 438 -20.98 -2.67 -2.50
N ALA A 439 -21.62 -1.84 -3.34
CA ALA A 439 -21.07 -1.30 -4.58
C ALA A 439 -20.33 -2.38 -5.40
N PRO A 440 -21.01 -3.50 -5.75
CA PRO A 440 -20.37 -4.64 -6.40
C PRO A 440 -19.80 -4.25 -7.77
N GLN A 441 -18.66 -4.83 -8.10
CA GLN A 441 -17.97 -4.68 -9.37
C GLN A 441 -17.76 -6.05 -10.02
N GLY A 442 -17.45 -6.04 -11.31
CA GLY A 442 -17.18 -7.24 -12.09
C GLY A 442 -18.33 -7.65 -13.02
N VAL A 443 -18.05 -8.67 -13.83
CA VAL A 443 -18.94 -9.15 -14.88
C VAL A 443 -19.35 -10.59 -14.57
N GLY A 444 -20.61 -10.77 -14.18
CA GLY A 444 -21.22 -12.07 -14.00
C GLY A 444 -21.55 -12.73 -15.34
N ARG A 445 -21.38 -14.05 -15.43
CA ARG A 445 -21.70 -14.91 -16.57
C ARG A 445 -22.44 -16.14 -16.09
N GLN A 446 -23.35 -16.64 -16.92
CA GLN A 446 -24.18 -17.82 -16.62
C GLN A 446 -24.86 -17.72 -15.24
N LEU A 447 -25.25 -16.49 -14.84
CA LEU A 447 -25.88 -16.25 -13.56
C LEU A 447 -27.28 -16.85 -13.59
N THR A 448 -27.60 -17.67 -12.60
CA THR A 448 -28.95 -18.21 -12.39
C THR A 448 -29.33 -18.01 -10.93
N TRP A 449 -30.49 -17.41 -10.69
CA TRP A 449 -31.08 -17.25 -9.37
C TRP A 449 -32.51 -17.78 -9.41
N ARG A 450 -32.83 -18.73 -8.55
CA ARG A 450 -34.18 -19.28 -8.34
C ARG A 450 -34.60 -18.96 -6.92
N TRP A 451 -35.86 -18.61 -6.72
CA TRP A 451 -36.38 -18.32 -5.38
C TRP A 451 -37.82 -18.81 -5.22
N GLU A 452 -38.20 -19.05 -3.97
CA GLU A 452 -39.57 -19.29 -3.53
C GLU A 452 -40.00 -18.27 -2.47
N GLY A 453 -41.24 -17.81 -2.54
CA GLY A 453 -41.77 -16.71 -1.73
C GLY A 453 -41.56 -15.31 -2.35
N PRO A 454 -41.70 -14.25 -1.54
CA PRO A 454 -41.45 -12.87 -1.94
C PRO A 454 -40.00 -12.69 -2.40
N ALA A 455 -39.77 -11.98 -3.52
CA ALA A 455 -38.44 -11.84 -4.11
C ALA A 455 -37.51 -10.94 -3.28
N ASP A 456 -38.06 -10.10 -2.41
CA ASP A 456 -37.31 -9.23 -1.50
C ASP A 456 -36.92 -9.91 -0.17
N ASP A 457 -37.60 -10.99 0.19
CA ASP A 457 -37.29 -11.83 1.35
C ASP A 457 -37.61 -13.31 1.04
N PRO A 458 -36.82 -13.98 0.18
CA PRO A 458 -37.12 -15.32 -0.29
C PRO A 458 -36.94 -16.35 0.83
N HIS A 459 -37.91 -17.25 0.98
CA HIS A 459 -37.85 -18.34 1.97
C HIS A 459 -36.82 -19.41 1.59
N GLN A 460 -36.72 -19.69 0.29
CA GLN A 460 -35.73 -20.61 -0.29
C GLN A 460 -35.16 -19.95 -1.52
N TYR A 461 -33.87 -20.13 -1.75
CA TYR A 461 -33.25 -19.66 -2.97
C TYR A 461 -32.09 -20.54 -3.39
N GLN A 462 -31.76 -20.51 -4.68
CA GLN A 462 -30.58 -21.13 -5.23
C GLN A 462 -29.93 -20.16 -6.22
N ALA A 463 -28.66 -19.85 -6.00
CA ALA A 463 -27.85 -19.00 -6.85
C ALA A 463 -26.64 -19.78 -7.40
N ARG A 464 -26.35 -19.60 -8.68
CA ARG A 464 -25.14 -20.12 -9.33
C ARG A 464 -24.62 -19.12 -10.35
N GLY A 465 -23.32 -18.98 -10.47
CA GLY A 465 -22.74 -18.20 -11.56
C GLY A 465 -21.24 -18.02 -11.44
N GLN A 466 -20.65 -17.50 -12.51
CA GLN A 466 -19.23 -17.14 -12.58
C GLN A 466 -19.12 -15.64 -12.67
N ILE A 467 -18.29 -15.02 -11.84
CA ILE A 467 -18.09 -13.57 -11.84
C ILE A 467 -16.61 -13.31 -12.07
N LYS A 468 -16.32 -12.58 -13.13
CA LYS A 468 -14.97 -12.14 -13.47
C LYS A 468 -14.70 -10.76 -12.92
N ASP A 469 -13.48 -10.51 -12.45
CA ASP A 469 -13.03 -9.20 -11.94
C ASP A 469 -13.94 -8.68 -10.81
N PHE A 470 -14.45 -9.59 -9.98
CA PHE A 470 -15.37 -9.28 -8.91
C PHE A 470 -14.69 -8.46 -7.81
N GLY A 471 -15.43 -7.52 -7.26
CA GLY A 471 -14.99 -6.75 -6.10
C GLY A 471 -16.14 -6.10 -5.36
N TRP A 472 -15.91 -5.78 -4.10
CA TRP A 472 -16.83 -4.98 -3.27
C TRP A 472 -16.03 -4.10 -2.31
N ALA A 473 -16.69 -3.05 -1.81
CA ALA A 473 -16.06 -2.13 -0.87
C ALA A 473 -15.99 -2.70 0.56
N ALA A 474 -14.81 -2.53 1.19
CA ALA A 474 -14.63 -2.74 2.61
C ALA A 474 -15.46 -1.75 3.43
N SER A 475 -15.84 -2.12 4.66
CA SER A 475 -16.50 -1.22 5.59
C SER A 475 -16.00 -1.46 7.01
N ALA A 476 -15.22 -0.52 7.53
CA ALA A 476 -14.72 -0.56 8.91
C ALA A 476 -15.87 -0.53 9.93
N GLN A 477 -16.88 0.33 9.72
CA GLN A 477 -18.05 0.43 10.59
C GLN A 477 -18.85 -0.89 10.69
N LYS A 478 -18.88 -1.67 9.61
CA LYS A 478 -19.60 -2.95 9.56
C LYS A 478 -18.69 -4.17 9.73
N GLY A 479 -17.40 -3.97 9.99
CA GLY A 479 -16.40 -5.05 10.06
C GLY A 479 -16.30 -5.90 8.79
N ARG A 480 -16.68 -5.35 7.63
CA ARG A 480 -16.74 -6.10 6.36
C ARG A 480 -15.42 -5.96 5.60
N PRO A 481 -14.75 -7.08 5.25
CA PRO A 481 -13.54 -7.03 4.43
C PRO A 481 -13.86 -6.55 3.01
N GLY A 482 -12.87 -6.01 2.30
CA GLY A 482 -12.94 -5.65 0.89
C GLY A 482 -12.13 -6.59 0.01
N LEU A 483 -12.51 -6.69 -1.26
CA LEU A 483 -11.86 -7.53 -2.25
C LEU A 483 -11.95 -6.83 -3.61
N ALA A 484 -10.92 -6.97 -4.45
CA ALA A 484 -10.99 -6.53 -5.83
C ALA A 484 -10.27 -7.51 -6.77
N GLU A 485 -10.72 -7.49 -8.03
CA GLU A 485 -10.12 -8.24 -9.15
C GLU A 485 -10.11 -9.76 -8.92
N ALA A 486 -11.18 -10.28 -8.30
CA ALA A 486 -11.33 -11.70 -8.02
C ALA A 486 -12.21 -12.41 -9.05
N ASP A 487 -11.74 -13.54 -9.55
CA ASP A 487 -12.55 -14.46 -10.35
C ASP A 487 -13.22 -15.47 -9.40
N ILE A 488 -14.56 -15.46 -9.39
CA ILE A 488 -15.38 -16.26 -8.49
C ILE A 488 -16.27 -17.22 -9.27
N ASP A 489 -16.21 -18.51 -8.95
CA ASP A 489 -17.26 -19.48 -9.30
C ASP A 489 -18.05 -19.78 -8.02
N LEU A 490 -19.35 -19.49 -8.02
CA LEU A 490 -20.20 -19.58 -6.82
C LEU A 490 -21.41 -20.49 -7.02
N GLN A 491 -21.74 -21.23 -5.96
CA GLN A 491 -23.00 -21.93 -5.79
C GLN A 491 -23.49 -21.73 -4.37
N ALA A 492 -24.71 -21.21 -4.21
CA ALA A 492 -25.28 -20.88 -2.90
C ALA A 492 -26.78 -21.18 -2.84
N ASP A 493 -27.27 -21.40 -1.63
CA ASP A 493 -28.67 -21.55 -1.27
C ASP A 493 -28.97 -20.86 0.08
N GLU A 494 -30.17 -21.01 0.63
CA GLU A 494 -30.56 -20.38 1.89
C GLU A 494 -29.78 -20.88 3.11
N GLN A 495 -29.18 -22.07 3.04
CA GLN A 495 -28.44 -22.69 4.14
C GLN A 495 -26.93 -22.41 4.06
N GLY A 496 -26.43 -21.94 2.92
CA GLY A 496 -25.01 -21.68 2.74
C GLY A 496 -24.56 -21.72 1.29
N GLY A 497 -23.27 -21.98 1.08
CA GLY A 497 -22.72 -22.09 -0.26
C GLY A 497 -21.24 -22.43 -0.30
N GLN A 498 -20.73 -22.54 -1.51
CA GLN A 498 -19.32 -22.71 -1.80
C GLN A 498 -18.91 -21.78 -2.95
N ALA A 499 -17.71 -21.23 -2.84
CA ALA A 499 -17.10 -20.40 -3.85
C ALA A 499 -15.61 -20.76 -4.02
N SER A 500 -15.15 -20.83 -5.27
CA SER A 500 -13.72 -20.81 -5.57
C SER A 500 -13.33 -19.40 -5.99
N VAL A 501 -12.38 -18.80 -5.28
CA VAL A 501 -11.91 -17.43 -5.49
C VAL A 501 -10.48 -17.49 -5.99
N THR A 502 -10.22 -16.88 -7.14
CA THR A 502 -8.86 -16.75 -7.70
C THR A 502 -8.57 -15.28 -7.97
N ILE A 503 -7.40 -14.79 -7.58
CA ILE A 503 -6.93 -13.44 -7.88
C ILE A 503 -5.60 -13.58 -8.61
N ALA A 504 -5.53 -13.09 -9.85
CA ALA A 504 -4.27 -13.03 -10.62
C ALA A 504 -3.50 -11.73 -10.36
N LYS A 505 -4.19 -10.67 -9.96
CA LYS A 505 -3.65 -9.40 -9.50
C LYS A 505 -4.81 -8.69 -8.80
N GLY A 506 -4.59 -8.14 -7.62
CA GLY A 506 -5.66 -7.50 -6.89
C GLY A 506 -5.26 -7.17 -5.47
N TRP A 507 -6.24 -7.04 -4.59
CA TRP A 507 -6.01 -6.77 -3.19
C TRP A 507 -7.15 -7.28 -2.32
N VAL A 508 -6.82 -7.56 -1.06
CA VAL A 508 -7.78 -7.79 0.03
C VAL A 508 -7.64 -6.64 1.01
N GLU A 509 -8.74 -6.12 1.49
CA GLU A 509 -8.75 -5.04 2.48
C GLU A 509 -9.38 -5.52 3.79
N LEU A 510 -8.63 -5.47 4.88
CA LEU A 510 -9.03 -5.92 6.21
C LEU A 510 -9.09 -4.70 7.14
N PRO A 511 -10.20 -3.93 7.11
CA PRO A 511 -10.30 -2.71 7.89
C PRO A 511 -10.24 -3.01 9.39
N GLY A 512 -9.42 -2.25 10.12
CA GLY A 512 -9.24 -2.40 11.57
C GLY A 512 -8.20 -3.45 11.99
N ALA A 513 -7.79 -4.37 11.11
CA ALA A 513 -6.77 -5.37 11.44
C ALA A 513 -5.34 -4.79 11.42
N PHE A 514 -5.01 -4.04 10.37
CA PHE A 514 -3.69 -3.47 10.10
C PHE A 514 -3.76 -1.97 9.83
N ASP A 515 -2.65 -1.26 10.05
CA ASP A 515 -2.52 0.18 9.76
C ASP A 515 -2.60 0.47 8.27
N GLU A 516 -1.99 -0.42 7.47
CA GLU A 516 -2.23 -0.52 6.03
C GLU A 516 -3.26 -1.64 5.77
N PRO A 517 -4.57 -1.35 5.80
CA PRO A 517 -5.60 -2.40 5.76
C PRO A 517 -5.64 -3.12 4.41
N ARG A 518 -5.11 -2.51 3.34
CA ARG A 518 -5.11 -3.06 1.99
C ARG A 518 -3.83 -3.84 1.71
N ILE A 519 -3.97 -5.15 1.58
CA ILE A 519 -2.89 -6.08 1.26
C ILE A 519 -2.93 -6.35 -0.25
N PRO A 520 -1.93 -5.88 -1.02
CA PRO A 520 -1.82 -6.19 -2.45
C PRO A 520 -1.48 -7.67 -2.64
N LEU A 521 -2.02 -8.29 -3.70
CA LEU A 521 -1.84 -9.70 -4.03
C LEU A 521 -1.38 -9.85 -5.48
N LYS A 522 -0.33 -10.65 -5.68
CA LYS A 522 0.15 -11.09 -7.00
C LYS A 522 -0.49 -12.40 -7.43
N ALA A 523 -0.87 -13.24 -6.48
CA ALA A 523 -1.65 -14.43 -6.73
C ALA A 523 -2.42 -14.81 -5.46
N MET A 524 -3.66 -15.25 -5.61
CA MET A 524 -4.42 -15.90 -4.54
C MET A 524 -5.33 -16.96 -5.12
N SER A 525 -5.45 -18.09 -4.45
CA SER A 525 -6.45 -19.12 -4.76
C SER A 525 -7.01 -19.65 -3.45
N ALA A 526 -8.33 -19.59 -3.28
CA ALA A 526 -9.02 -20.05 -2.08
C ALA A 526 -10.31 -20.80 -2.44
N LYS A 527 -10.63 -21.82 -1.64
CA LYS A 527 -11.95 -22.46 -1.62
C LYS A 527 -12.65 -22.08 -0.33
N VAL A 528 -13.76 -21.35 -0.46
CA VAL A 528 -14.53 -20.81 0.66
C VAL A 528 -15.88 -21.52 0.69
N GLY A 529 -16.22 -22.14 1.81
CA GLY A 529 -17.57 -22.60 2.12
C GLY A 529 -18.18 -21.71 3.18
N TRP A 530 -19.49 -21.50 3.16
CA TRP A 530 -20.18 -20.86 4.27
C TRP A 530 -21.48 -21.56 4.58
N ARG A 531 -21.92 -21.45 5.83
CA ARG A 531 -23.19 -21.97 6.33
C ARG A 531 -23.91 -20.87 7.08
N ILE A 532 -25.21 -20.77 6.84
CA ILE A 532 -26.11 -19.82 7.47
C ILE A 532 -27.06 -20.64 8.35
N THR A 533 -26.97 -20.46 9.66
CA THR A 533 -27.86 -21.09 10.62
C THR A 533 -28.91 -20.08 11.06
N PRO A 534 -30.21 -20.30 10.78
CA PRO A 534 -31.26 -19.39 11.21
C PRO A 534 -31.33 -19.34 12.74
N SER A 535 -31.52 -18.14 13.29
CA SER A 535 -31.69 -17.96 14.72
C SER A 535 -33.10 -18.38 15.16
N SER A 536 -33.19 -19.09 16.29
CA SER A 536 -34.45 -19.47 16.93
C SER A 536 -35.09 -18.33 17.75
N GLN A 537 -34.38 -17.20 17.93
CA GLN A 537 -34.88 -16.01 18.62
C GLN A 537 -35.30 -14.91 17.63
N ALA A 538 -36.52 -14.41 17.78
CA ALA A 538 -37.03 -13.32 16.95
C ALA A 538 -36.19 -12.04 17.13
N GLY A 539 -35.72 -11.46 16.01
CA GLY A 539 -34.93 -10.23 15.99
C GLY A 539 -33.41 -10.43 16.02
N VAL A 540 -32.91 -11.65 16.20
CA VAL A 540 -31.48 -11.96 16.12
C VAL A 540 -31.14 -12.39 14.68
N PRO A 541 -30.14 -11.77 14.02
CA PRO A 541 -29.73 -12.16 12.68
C PRO A 541 -29.16 -13.59 12.66
N PRO A 542 -29.19 -14.29 11.51
CA PRO A 542 -28.67 -15.65 11.42
C PRO A 542 -27.17 -15.70 11.70
N GLU A 543 -26.74 -16.81 12.29
CA GLU A 543 -25.34 -17.13 12.52
C GLU A 543 -24.69 -17.49 11.18
N LEU A 544 -23.55 -16.87 10.87
CA LEU A 544 -22.80 -17.12 9.66
C LEU A 544 -21.46 -17.76 10.05
N ALA A 545 -21.23 -18.96 9.55
CA ALA A 545 -19.95 -19.67 9.67
C ALA A 545 -19.30 -19.78 8.29
N VAL A 546 -18.04 -19.37 8.18
CA VAL A 546 -17.23 -19.38 6.96
C VAL A 546 -16.04 -20.30 7.18
N ASP A 547 -15.80 -21.21 6.23
CA ASP A 547 -14.73 -22.20 6.23
C ASP A 547 -13.85 -22.00 4.98
N VAL A 548 -12.58 -21.70 5.20
CA VAL A 548 -11.55 -21.55 4.16
C VAL A 548 -10.60 -22.74 4.30
N LYS A 549 -10.89 -23.81 3.54
CA LYS A 549 -10.16 -25.09 3.65
C LYS A 549 -8.68 -24.98 3.35
N LYS A 550 -8.35 -24.22 2.29
CA LYS A 550 -6.99 -23.95 1.86
C LYS A 550 -7.00 -22.70 0.98
N ALA A 551 -6.26 -21.69 1.39
CA ALA A 551 -5.96 -20.51 0.62
C ALA A 551 -4.45 -20.41 0.42
N THR A 552 -3.99 -20.27 -0.82
CA THR A 552 -2.59 -19.96 -1.14
C THR A 552 -2.52 -18.52 -1.61
N PHE A 553 -1.51 -17.78 -1.19
CA PHE A 553 -1.32 -16.39 -1.59
C PHE A 553 0.15 -16.04 -1.78
N ALA A 554 0.41 -15.08 -2.65
CA ALA A 554 1.74 -14.50 -2.87
C ALA A 554 1.61 -13.00 -3.11
N ASN A 555 2.49 -12.22 -2.49
CA ASN A 555 2.63 -10.78 -2.75
C ASN A 555 4.11 -10.38 -2.81
N GLU A 556 4.42 -9.09 -2.67
CA GLU A 556 5.81 -8.60 -2.67
C GLU A 556 6.56 -8.90 -1.38
N ASP A 557 5.83 -9.08 -0.27
CA ASP A 557 6.40 -9.19 1.06
C ASP A 557 6.52 -10.63 1.53
N ALA A 558 5.64 -11.54 1.07
CA ALA A 558 5.54 -12.92 1.54
C ALA A 558 4.79 -13.84 0.55
N GLU A 559 4.98 -15.14 0.74
CA GLU A 559 4.25 -16.21 0.06
C GLU A 559 3.90 -17.32 1.05
N GLY A 560 2.67 -17.83 1.00
CA GLY A 560 2.22 -18.84 1.95
C GLY A 560 0.88 -19.49 1.67
N GLU A 561 0.49 -20.33 2.62
CA GLU A 561 -0.82 -20.97 2.67
C GLU A 561 -1.46 -20.76 4.04
N LEU A 562 -2.79 -20.66 4.06
CA LEU A 562 -3.58 -20.57 5.28
C LEU A 562 -4.88 -21.36 5.17
N GLN A 563 -5.41 -21.72 6.33
CA GLN A 563 -6.76 -22.24 6.52
C GLN A 563 -7.41 -21.42 7.63
N ALA A 564 -8.71 -21.15 7.51
CA ALA A 564 -9.41 -20.35 8.49
C ALA A 564 -10.87 -20.77 8.62
N THR A 565 -11.38 -20.81 9.84
CA THR A 565 -12.80 -20.87 10.15
C THR A 565 -13.19 -19.60 10.90
N TRP A 566 -14.26 -18.96 10.46
CA TRP A 566 -14.78 -17.74 11.08
C TRP A 566 -16.26 -17.90 11.36
N GLN A 567 -16.73 -17.42 12.50
CA GLN A 567 -18.14 -17.42 12.85
C GLN A 567 -18.54 -16.11 13.52
N THR A 568 -19.76 -15.65 13.25
CA THR A 568 -20.33 -14.47 13.93
C THR A 568 -20.42 -14.69 15.44
N GLY A 569 -20.16 -13.65 16.24
CA GLY A 569 -20.31 -13.70 17.70
C GLY A 569 -21.78 -13.78 18.14
N PRO A 570 -22.04 -14.14 19.42
CA PRO A 570 -23.38 -14.33 19.94
C PRO A 570 -24.14 -12.99 20.06
N GLY A 571 -25.41 -12.97 19.65
CA GLY A 571 -26.29 -11.81 19.81
C GLY A 571 -26.11 -10.71 18.75
N VAL A 572 -26.74 -9.55 18.99
CA VAL A 572 -26.79 -8.43 18.03
C VAL A 572 -25.59 -7.50 18.19
N ASP A 573 -25.20 -7.20 19.43
CA ASP A 573 -24.16 -6.20 19.74
C ASP A 573 -22.73 -6.75 19.63
N GLN A 574 -22.53 -8.06 19.74
CA GLN A 574 -21.22 -8.73 19.68
C GLN A 574 -21.04 -9.57 18.40
N ARG A 575 -21.87 -9.35 17.38
CA ARG A 575 -21.88 -10.15 16.15
C ARG A 575 -20.56 -10.09 15.37
N PHE A 576 -19.94 -8.90 15.34
CA PHE A 576 -18.65 -8.64 14.69
C PHE A 576 -17.68 -8.08 15.74
N PRO A 577 -16.37 -8.36 15.65
CA PRO A 577 -15.67 -9.06 14.57
C PRO A 577 -15.80 -10.60 14.59
N GLY A 578 -16.40 -11.20 15.61
CA GLY A 578 -16.69 -12.64 15.68
C GLY A 578 -15.51 -13.50 16.13
N HIS A 579 -15.67 -14.82 16.07
CA HIS A 579 -14.65 -15.80 16.45
C HIS A 579 -13.89 -16.30 15.23
N LEU A 580 -12.56 -16.29 15.29
CA LEU A 580 -11.67 -16.73 14.21
C LEU A 580 -10.74 -17.83 14.72
N GLU A 581 -10.70 -18.95 14.01
CA GLU A 581 -9.59 -19.90 14.06
C GLU A 581 -8.86 -19.86 12.73
N LEU A 582 -7.58 -19.50 12.74
CA LEU A 582 -6.74 -19.36 11.58
C LEU A 582 -5.42 -20.05 11.87
N ASP A 583 -4.98 -20.90 10.96
CA ASP A 583 -3.65 -21.49 10.95
C ASP A 583 -3.00 -21.20 9.59
N GLY A 584 -1.77 -20.72 9.60
CA GLY A 584 -1.06 -20.35 8.40
C GLY A 584 0.43 -20.67 8.43
N LYS A 585 1.00 -20.82 7.24
CA LYS A 585 2.42 -21.07 7.00
C LYS A 585 2.91 -20.17 5.88
N LEU A 586 4.02 -19.47 6.08
CA LEU A 586 4.71 -18.72 5.02
C LEU A 586 5.94 -19.50 4.60
N ALA A 587 6.11 -19.69 3.29
CA ALA A 587 7.34 -20.24 2.73
C ALA A 587 8.51 -19.29 3.01
N TRP A 588 8.28 -18.00 2.77
CA TRP A 588 9.21 -16.92 3.06
C TRP A 588 8.46 -15.60 3.34
N GLY A 589 9.12 -14.68 4.03
CA GLY A 589 8.66 -13.30 4.20
C GLY A 589 9.81 -12.32 4.45
N MET A 590 9.71 -11.09 3.95
CA MET A 590 10.73 -10.05 4.14
C MET A 590 10.65 -9.48 5.56
N ALA A 591 11.76 -9.54 6.31
CA ALA A 591 11.79 -9.11 7.71
C ALA A 591 11.51 -7.60 7.86
N ASN A 592 12.02 -6.78 6.92
CA ASN A 592 11.82 -5.33 6.88
C ASN A 592 10.38 -4.89 6.51
N ARG A 593 9.49 -5.84 6.16
CA ARG A 593 8.07 -5.57 5.86
C ARG A 593 7.12 -6.01 6.98
N VAL A 594 7.63 -6.69 8.02
CA VAL A 594 6.81 -7.23 9.12
C VAL A 594 5.97 -6.16 9.82
N TRP A 595 6.49 -4.93 9.97
CA TRP A 595 5.79 -3.84 10.63
C TRP A 595 4.41 -3.52 10.00
N ARG A 596 4.21 -3.79 8.70
CA ARG A 596 2.94 -3.58 7.98
C ARG A 596 1.84 -4.56 8.42
N TYR A 597 2.26 -5.75 8.86
CA TYR A 597 1.38 -6.85 9.26
C TYR A 597 1.23 -6.94 10.79
N LEU A 598 1.77 -5.97 11.54
CA LEU A 598 1.53 -5.87 12.97
C LEU A 598 0.11 -5.34 13.24
N PRO A 599 -0.62 -5.91 14.21
CA PRO A 599 -1.95 -5.46 14.59
C PRO A 599 -2.03 -3.96 14.89
N SER A 600 -3.10 -3.32 14.42
CA SER A 600 -3.35 -1.87 14.59
C SER A 600 -3.47 -1.42 16.06
N VAL A 601 -3.79 -2.34 16.96
CA VAL A 601 -3.85 -2.18 18.43
C VAL A 601 -2.49 -1.95 19.09
N ILE A 602 -1.39 -2.39 18.46
CA ILE A 602 -0.04 -2.11 18.96
C ILE A 602 0.26 -0.62 18.70
N PRO A 603 0.67 0.18 19.70
CA PRO A 603 0.92 1.61 19.54
C PRO A 603 1.83 1.93 18.36
N PHE A 604 1.58 3.07 17.70
CA PHE A 604 2.33 3.50 16.51
C PHE A 604 3.84 3.52 16.75
N HIS A 605 4.32 4.04 17.89
CA HIS A 605 5.74 4.11 18.23
C HIS A 605 6.44 2.74 18.27
N ALA A 606 5.76 1.70 18.78
CA ALA A 606 6.31 0.35 18.80
C ALA A 606 6.40 -0.26 17.39
N ARG A 607 5.41 0.00 16.53
CA ARG A 607 5.45 -0.42 15.11
C ARG A 607 6.53 0.33 14.34
N ASP A 608 6.67 1.63 14.61
CA ASP A 608 7.66 2.50 13.98
C ASP A 608 9.09 2.14 14.38
N TYR A 609 9.30 1.72 15.64
CA TYR A 609 10.55 1.11 16.08
C TYR A 609 10.90 -0.13 15.25
N VAL A 610 9.96 -1.08 15.08
CA VAL A 610 10.21 -2.29 14.26
C VAL A 610 10.54 -1.91 12.81
N ARG A 611 9.86 -0.91 12.25
CA ARG A 611 10.12 -0.38 10.89
C ARG A 611 11.55 0.14 10.73
N MET A 612 12.10 0.81 11.74
CA MET A 612 13.46 1.38 11.67
C MET A 612 14.55 0.42 12.15
N ALA A 613 14.24 -0.46 13.11
CA ALA A 613 15.19 -1.40 13.69
C ALA A 613 15.50 -2.58 12.76
N VAL A 614 14.49 -3.14 12.09
CA VAL A 614 14.67 -4.29 11.18
C VAL A 614 14.95 -3.77 9.77
N ARG A 615 16.24 -3.58 9.45
CA ARG A 615 16.66 -3.01 8.17
C ARG A 615 16.59 -4.01 7.01
N GLU A 616 17.03 -5.24 7.26
CA GLU A 616 17.15 -6.32 6.27
C GLU A 616 16.90 -7.69 6.92
N GLY A 617 16.68 -8.70 6.08
CA GLY A 617 16.56 -10.10 6.49
C GLY A 617 15.31 -10.81 5.93
N ARG A 618 15.23 -12.12 6.17
CA ARG A 618 14.11 -12.96 5.71
C ARG A 618 13.69 -13.95 6.79
N GLY A 619 12.39 -14.18 6.91
CA GLY A 619 11.82 -15.31 7.64
C GLY A 619 11.58 -16.47 6.68
N GLU A 620 11.98 -17.69 7.04
CA GLU A 620 11.68 -18.90 6.28
C GLU A 620 10.83 -19.85 7.12
N LYS A 621 9.85 -20.53 6.51
CA LYS A 621 8.98 -21.49 7.22
C LYS A 621 8.25 -20.88 8.43
N VAL A 622 7.79 -19.65 8.29
CA VAL A 622 7.04 -18.95 9.34
C VAL A 622 5.73 -19.69 9.59
N THR A 623 5.34 -19.84 10.85
CA THR A 623 4.03 -20.36 11.22
C THR A 623 3.28 -19.32 12.04
N PHE A 624 1.97 -19.20 11.83
CA PHE A 624 1.12 -18.30 12.60
C PHE A 624 -0.23 -18.94 12.89
N GLU A 625 -0.73 -18.70 14.10
CA GLU A 625 -2.07 -19.11 14.52
C GLU A 625 -2.80 -17.98 15.24
N VAL A 626 -4.09 -17.86 14.97
CA VAL A 626 -5.03 -16.97 15.68
C VAL A 626 -6.25 -17.80 16.01
N LYS A 627 -6.58 -17.99 17.29
CA LYS A 627 -7.74 -18.80 17.73
C LYS A 627 -8.47 -18.08 18.86
N GLY A 628 -9.65 -17.53 18.63
CA GLY A 628 -10.39 -16.83 19.70
C GLY A 628 -11.38 -15.78 19.21
N ASP A 629 -11.95 -15.04 20.15
CA ASP A 629 -12.84 -13.90 19.88
C ASP A 629 -12.03 -12.66 19.43
N LEU A 630 -12.21 -12.23 18.19
CA LEU A 630 -11.47 -11.10 17.63
C LEU A 630 -11.73 -9.76 18.36
N ALA A 631 -12.78 -9.65 19.17
CA ALA A 631 -13.01 -8.46 20.01
C ALA A 631 -11.92 -8.27 21.08
N GLY A 632 -11.28 -9.36 21.52
CA GLY A 632 -10.18 -9.36 22.49
C GLY A 632 -8.78 -9.48 21.89
N PHE A 633 -8.66 -9.46 20.56
CA PHE A 633 -7.36 -9.61 19.87
C PHE A 633 -6.47 -8.37 20.07
N PRO A 634 -5.16 -8.52 20.36
CA PRO A 634 -4.33 -9.71 20.37
C PRO A 634 -4.17 -10.23 21.81
N PHE A 635 -4.88 -11.32 22.09
CA PHE A 635 -5.13 -11.91 23.41
C PHE A 635 -3.97 -11.77 24.40
N LYS A 636 -4.17 -11.00 25.47
CA LYS A 636 -3.20 -10.90 26.56
C LYS A 636 -3.23 -12.18 27.39
N ASP A 637 -2.08 -12.81 27.57
CA ASP A 637 -1.89 -14.01 28.40
C ASP A 637 -2.81 -15.20 28.01
N ASP A 638 -3.06 -15.36 26.70
CA ASP A 638 -3.92 -16.40 26.13
C ASP A 638 -5.37 -16.41 26.70
N GLN A 639 -5.86 -15.26 27.22
CA GLN A 639 -7.24 -15.11 27.71
C GLN A 639 -8.20 -14.72 26.58
N GLY A 640 -9.28 -15.49 26.40
CA GLY A 640 -10.27 -15.27 25.33
C GLY A 640 -9.82 -15.74 23.93
N GLY A 641 -8.56 -16.19 23.80
CA GLY A 641 -7.99 -16.73 22.58
C GLY A 641 -6.47 -16.89 22.65
N ARG A 642 -5.84 -17.32 21.56
CA ARG A 642 -4.39 -17.46 21.40
C ARG A 642 -3.95 -16.81 20.10
N PHE A 643 -2.84 -16.08 20.14
CA PHE A 643 -2.17 -15.54 18.97
C PHE A 643 -0.70 -15.91 19.05
N ARG A 644 -0.21 -16.70 18.10
CA ARG A 644 1.21 -17.08 18.07
C ARG A 644 1.79 -16.93 16.68
N VAL A 645 3.00 -16.40 16.60
CA VAL A 645 3.75 -16.31 15.35
C VAL A 645 5.17 -16.79 15.63
N HIS A 646 5.61 -17.83 14.96
CA HIS A 646 6.99 -18.32 15.02
C HIS A 646 7.67 -18.02 13.70
N VAL A 647 8.67 -17.15 13.75
CA VAL A 647 9.45 -16.68 12.60
C VAL A 647 10.90 -17.15 12.77
N PRO A 648 11.31 -18.22 12.08
CA PRO A 648 12.72 -18.55 11.93
C PRO A 648 13.39 -17.51 11.03
N ALA A 649 14.08 -16.56 11.66
CA ALA A 649 14.70 -15.43 10.99
C ALA A 649 16.14 -15.76 10.57
N LYS A 650 16.52 -15.31 9.37
CA LYS A 650 17.87 -15.46 8.82
C LYS A 650 18.40 -14.17 8.24
N ASP A 651 19.71 -13.99 8.37
CA ASP A 651 20.47 -12.87 7.81
C ASP A 651 19.85 -11.50 8.17
N VAL A 652 19.31 -11.36 9.39
CA VAL A 652 18.65 -10.13 9.82
C VAL A 652 19.71 -9.08 10.21
N THR A 653 19.51 -7.85 9.74
CA THR A 653 20.27 -6.69 10.21
C THR A 653 19.39 -5.88 11.16
N LEU A 654 19.74 -5.91 12.45
CA LEU A 654 19.00 -5.27 13.53
C LEU A 654 19.74 -4.05 14.06
N ASP A 655 19.22 -2.87 13.74
CA ASP A 655 19.59 -1.61 14.37
C ASP A 655 18.78 -1.42 15.65
N TYR A 656 19.29 -1.93 16.77
CA TYR A 656 18.53 -2.02 18.03
C TYR A 656 18.31 -0.65 18.71
N VAL A 657 19.06 0.40 18.34
CA VAL A 657 18.79 1.79 18.76
C VAL A 657 18.90 2.71 17.54
N PRO A 658 17.86 2.79 16.68
CA PRO A 658 17.91 3.56 15.45
C PRO A 658 18.19 5.04 15.69
N ALA A 659 19.12 5.62 14.92
CA ALA A 659 19.51 7.04 15.08
C ALA A 659 18.34 8.01 14.94
N GLY A 660 17.35 7.70 14.10
CA GLY A 660 16.15 8.53 13.91
C GLY A 660 15.21 8.60 15.13
N LEU A 661 15.39 7.72 16.13
CA LEU A 661 14.59 7.67 17.35
C LEU A 661 15.29 8.26 18.59
N GLN A 662 16.57 8.62 18.49
CA GLN A 662 17.38 9.05 19.66
C GLN A 662 17.23 10.54 19.98
N ASP A 663 17.08 11.41 18.98
CA ASP A 663 16.85 12.85 19.19
C ASP A 663 16.10 13.47 17.99
N PRO A 664 14.85 13.93 18.18
CA PRO A 664 14.11 14.65 17.14
C PRO A 664 14.78 15.97 16.69
N ASN A 665 15.65 16.55 17.52
CA ASN A 665 16.29 17.84 17.29
C ASN A 665 17.70 17.72 16.69
N GLY A 666 18.21 16.50 16.48
CA GLY A 666 19.45 16.24 15.73
C GLY A 666 20.77 16.66 16.42
N ASN A 667 20.76 16.94 17.72
CA ASN A 667 21.90 17.53 18.43
C ASN A 667 22.86 16.50 19.06
N SER A 668 22.53 15.21 19.06
CA SER A 668 23.46 14.16 19.48
C SER A 668 23.22 12.84 18.74
N GLN A 669 24.18 12.42 17.90
CA GLN A 669 24.14 11.13 17.20
C GLN A 669 25.15 10.18 17.84
N THR A 670 24.78 9.59 18.98
CA THR A 670 25.59 8.49 19.51
C THR A 670 25.32 7.25 18.66
N LEU A 671 26.31 6.81 17.88
CA LEU A 671 26.14 5.69 16.96
C LEU A 671 26.13 4.37 17.75
N TRP A 672 25.02 3.63 17.64
CA TRP A 672 24.94 2.24 18.09
C TRP A 672 25.13 1.32 16.88
N PRO A 673 26.25 0.57 16.77
CA PRO A 673 26.48 -0.26 15.59
C PRO A 673 25.45 -1.40 15.53
N ALA A 674 24.75 -1.53 14.41
CA ALA A 674 23.73 -2.56 14.23
C ALA A 674 24.31 -3.98 14.34
N PHE A 675 23.49 -4.91 14.83
CA PHE A 675 23.80 -6.34 14.75
C PHE A 675 23.52 -6.83 13.32
N THR A 676 24.45 -7.61 12.77
CA THR A 676 24.37 -8.11 11.38
C THR A 676 24.40 -9.63 11.36
N GLY A 677 23.86 -10.24 10.30
CA GLY A 677 23.83 -11.70 10.16
C GLY A 677 23.10 -12.38 11.32
N LEU A 678 22.00 -11.79 11.80
CA LEU A 678 21.23 -12.33 12.91
C LEU A 678 20.38 -13.52 12.42
N ASP A 679 20.66 -14.69 12.98
CA ASP A 679 19.95 -15.95 12.76
C ASP A 679 19.35 -16.42 14.08
N GLY A 680 18.04 -16.62 14.16
CA GLY A 680 17.39 -17.07 15.39
C GLY A 680 15.86 -17.17 15.29
N ASP A 681 15.25 -17.65 16.36
CA ASP A 681 13.80 -17.79 16.43
C ASP A 681 13.16 -16.55 17.06
N LEU A 682 12.27 -15.92 16.32
CA LEU A 682 11.43 -14.82 16.79
C LEU A 682 10.02 -15.35 17.02
N ILE A 683 9.56 -15.30 18.27
CA ILE A 683 8.30 -15.89 18.72
C ILE A 683 7.43 -14.78 19.30
N PHE A 684 6.27 -14.56 18.69
CA PHE A 684 5.21 -13.73 19.24
C PHE A 684 4.20 -14.63 19.98
N GLU A 685 3.86 -14.28 21.21
CA GLU A 685 2.86 -14.94 22.05
C GLU A 685 1.89 -13.87 22.59
N GLY A 686 0.77 -13.66 21.91
CA GLY A 686 -0.16 -12.57 22.19
C GLY A 686 0.52 -11.22 22.00
N LEU A 687 0.78 -10.53 23.12
CA LEU A 687 1.48 -9.24 23.17
C LEU A 687 2.96 -9.36 23.55
N ARG A 688 3.45 -10.59 23.81
CA ARG A 688 4.86 -10.85 24.16
C ARG A 688 5.67 -11.12 22.90
N LEU A 689 6.87 -10.55 22.86
CA LEU A 689 7.89 -10.89 21.87
C LEU A 689 9.04 -11.60 22.56
N ARG A 690 9.52 -12.70 21.99
CA ARG A 690 10.70 -13.43 22.45
C ARG A 690 11.63 -13.72 21.28
N ILE A 691 12.91 -13.46 21.49
CA ILE A 691 14.01 -13.85 20.59
C ILE A 691 14.78 -14.93 21.34
N GLN A 692 14.99 -16.09 20.72
CA GLN A 692 15.65 -17.22 21.36
C GLN A 692 16.76 -17.79 20.48
N GLY A 693 17.84 -18.23 21.14
CA GLY A 693 18.94 -18.96 20.49
C GLY A 693 19.61 -18.20 19.35
N ALA A 694 19.49 -16.87 19.33
CA ALA A 694 19.95 -16.09 18.20
C ALA A 694 21.48 -15.98 18.19
N LYS A 695 22.04 -16.01 16.99
CA LYS A 695 23.45 -15.77 16.71
C LYS A 695 23.54 -14.51 15.88
N ALA A 696 24.47 -13.63 16.19
CA ALA A 696 24.65 -12.37 15.45
C ALA A 696 26.12 -11.95 15.43
N GLN A 697 26.50 -11.15 14.45
CA GLN A 697 27.81 -10.52 14.40
C GLN A 697 27.74 -9.11 14.98
N LEU A 698 28.76 -8.76 15.78
CA LEU A 698 28.92 -7.45 16.42
C LEU A 698 29.39 -6.40 15.39
N GLY A 699 28.46 -5.95 14.54
CA GLY A 699 28.71 -4.98 13.48
C GLY A 699 29.67 -5.45 12.38
N GLY A 700 29.76 -4.68 11.29
CA GLY A 700 30.71 -4.92 10.20
C GLY A 700 32.10 -4.32 10.43
N LEU A 701 32.49 -4.09 11.69
CA LEU A 701 33.71 -3.36 12.05
C LEU A 701 34.88 -4.33 12.28
N GLY A 702 36.06 -4.02 11.72
CA GLY A 702 37.24 -4.87 11.85
C GLY A 702 37.21 -6.05 10.87
N THR A 703 37.43 -7.27 11.38
CA THR A 703 37.35 -8.52 10.60
C THR A 703 35.93 -9.08 10.49
N GLY A 704 34.96 -8.50 11.22
CA GLY A 704 33.57 -8.95 11.23
C GLY A 704 33.36 -10.35 11.83
N SER A 705 34.37 -10.87 12.55
CA SER A 705 34.38 -12.27 13.00
C SER A 705 33.96 -12.45 14.45
N PHE A 706 33.61 -11.37 15.15
CA PHE A 706 33.11 -11.43 16.52
C PHE A 706 31.64 -11.88 16.55
N LEU A 707 31.40 -13.09 17.06
CA LEU A 707 30.09 -13.73 17.07
C LEU A 707 29.47 -13.66 18.47
N LEU A 708 28.29 -13.07 18.56
CA LEU A 708 27.35 -13.24 19.66
C LEU A 708 26.57 -14.56 19.46
N ARG A 709 26.39 -15.28 20.56
CA ARG A 709 25.65 -16.53 20.69
C ARG A 709 24.69 -16.41 21.88
N ASP A 710 23.70 -17.29 21.89
CA ASP A 710 22.67 -17.34 22.93
C ASP A 710 22.05 -15.95 23.17
N VAL A 711 21.83 -15.21 22.08
CA VAL A 711 21.19 -13.90 22.15
C VAL A 711 19.71 -14.14 22.43
N GLU A 712 19.29 -13.66 23.59
CA GLU A 712 17.91 -13.67 24.06
C GLU A 712 17.38 -12.25 24.10
N GLY A 713 16.18 -12.07 23.55
CA GLY A 713 15.48 -10.80 23.58
C GLY A 713 14.07 -10.99 24.08
N ARG A 714 13.52 -10.03 24.82
CA ARG A 714 12.10 -10.09 25.21
C ARG A 714 11.47 -8.71 25.31
N ILE A 715 10.18 -8.68 24.95
CA ILE A 715 9.26 -7.59 25.25
C ILE A 715 8.07 -8.22 25.96
N GLU A 716 7.82 -7.81 27.20
CA GLU A 716 6.75 -8.38 28.03
C GLU A 716 5.35 -7.95 27.56
N ASN A 717 5.20 -6.76 26.98
CA ASN A 717 3.93 -6.29 26.44
C ASN A 717 4.14 -5.19 25.37
N LEU A 718 3.93 -5.53 24.10
CA LEU A 718 4.00 -4.62 22.96
C LEU A 718 2.94 -3.51 22.98
N ALA A 719 1.82 -3.71 23.67
CA ALA A 719 0.74 -2.73 23.79
C ALA A 719 0.78 -1.93 25.11
N SER A 720 1.90 -1.96 25.84
CA SER A 720 2.09 -1.09 27.00
C SER A 720 2.37 0.36 26.58
N ASP A 721 2.12 1.32 27.48
CA ASP A 721 2.39 2.74 27.25
C ASP A 721 3.90 3.04 27.09
N ASP A 722 4.78 2.14 27.55
CA ASP A 722 6.24 2.23 27.40
C ASP A 722 6.83 0.81 27.24
N PRO A 723 6.76 0.22 26.04
CA PRO A 723 7.27 -1.13 25.82
C PRO A 723 8.79 -1.13 25.95
N ARG A 724 9.33 -2.14 26.64
CA ARG A 724 10.76 -2.28 26.90
C ARG A 724 11.30 -3.55 26.24
N LEU A 725 12.39 -3.40 25.50
CA LEU A 725 13.15 -4.50 24.91
C LEU A 725 14.36 -4.80 25.79
N ASP A 726 14.32 -5.94 26.46
CA ASP A 726 15.49 -6.52 27.15
C ASP A 726 16.25 -7.39 26.15
N ILE A 727 17.56 -7.15 25.96
CA ILE A 727 18.44 -8.02 25.15
C ILE A 727 19.57 -8.52 26.05
N ARG A 728 19.87 -9.82 26.00
CA ARG A 728 21.02 -10.44 26.65
C ARG A 728 21.75 -11.28 25.62
N GLY A 729 23.07 -11.29 25.68
CA GLY A 729 23.86 -12.14 24.79
C GLY A 729 25.29 -12.29 25.30
N GLN A 730 25.95 -13.33 24.82
CA GLN A 730 27.35 -13.60 25.11
C GLN A 730 28.10 -13.85 23.80
N GLY A 731 29.30 -13.35 23.65
CA GLY A 731 30.07 -13.52 22.42
C GLY A 731 31.54 -13.76 22.68
N GLN A 732 32.19 -14.33 21.68
CA GLN A 732 33.63 -14.54 21.68
C GLN A 732 34.15 -14.33 20.26
N GLY A 733 35.32 -13.70 20.13
CA GLY A 733 35.92 -13.42 18.85
C GLY A 733 37.23 -12.65 18.98
N PRO A 734 37.76 -12.11 17.86
CA PRO A 734 38.99 -11.33 17.85
C PRO A 734 38.88 -10.10 18.74
N LEU A 735 39.88 -9.89 19.61
CA LEU A 735 39.89 -8.75 20.55
C LEU A 735 39.87 -7.40 19.82
N ASN A 736 40.49 -7.32 18.64
CA ASN A 736 40.51 -6.09 17.83
C ASN A 736 39.11 -5.64 17.42
N ASP A 737 38.24 -6.57 17.03
CA ASP A 737 36.87 -6.27 16.60
C ASP A 737 36.05 -5.71 17.78
N LEU A 738 36.23 -6.30 18.97
CA LEU A 738 35.61 -5.82 20.21
C LEU A 738 36.07 -4.40 20.56
N LEU A 739 37.38 -4.12 20.49
CA LEU A 739 37.93 -2.78 20.77
C LEU A 739 37.40 -1.74 19.79
N ARG A 740 37.33 -2.07 18.49
CA ARG A 740 36.77 -1.18 17.47
C ARG A 740 35.30 -0.90 17.70
N TYR A 741 34.51 -1.94 18.03
CA TYR A 741 33.09 -1.77 18.39
C TYR A 741 32.94 -0.87 19.62
N MET A 742 33.70 -1.11 20.68
CA MET A 742 33.64 -0.29 21.90
C MET A 742 34.02 1.17 21.62
N ALA A 743 35.00 1.42 20.76
CA ALA A 743 35.48 2.75 20.40
C ALA A 743 34.42 3.61 19.67
N VAL A 744 33.57 3.00 18.84
CA VAL A 744 32.49 3.72 18.12
C VAL A 744 31.15 3.73 18.86
N SER A 745 30.98 2.84 19.84
CA SER A 745 29.79 2.77 20.69
C SER A 745 29.76 3.91 21.73
N PRO A 746 28.64 4.12 22.46
CA PRO A 746 28.60 5.06 23.58
C PRO A 746 29.72 4.90 24.61
N VAL A 747 30.28 3.69 24.76
CA VAL A 747 31.40 3.39 25.67
C VAL A 747 32.66 4.17 25.28
N GLY A 748 32.89 4.41 23.99
CA GLY A 748 34.01 5.22 23.50
C GLY A 748 33.97 6.63 24.07
N VAL A 749 32.78 7.25 24.06
CA VAL A 749 32.56 8.59 24.62
C VAL A 749 32.80 8.59 26.14
N TRP A 750 32.30 7.58 26.86
CA TRP A 750 32.48 7.51 28.32
C TRP A 750 33.93 7.27 28.77
N THR A 751 34.74 6.64 27.91
CA THR A 751 36.16 6.36 28.18
C THR A 751 37.08 7.48 27.66
N GLY A 752 36.54 8.64 27.28
CA GLY A 752 37.33 9.77 26.79
C GLY A 752 38.04 9.48 25.46
N ASN A 753 37.44 8.64 24.61
CA ASN A 753 37.98 8.21 23.31
C ASN A 753 39.36 7.53 23.35
N LEU A 754 39.81 7.04 24.51
CA LEU A 754 41.09 6.33 24.63
C LEU A 754 41.20 5.09 23.74
N LEU A 755 40.07 4.42 23.48
CA LEU A 755 40.03 3.18 22.71
C LEU A 755 40.17 3.38 21.19
N HIS A 756 40.11 4.62 20.69
CA HIS A 756 40.09 4.87 19.25
C HIS A 756 41.42 4.54 18.53
N LYS A 757 42.55 4.60 19.26
CA LYS A 757 43.88 4.22 18.76
C LYS A 757 44.35 2.87 19.31
N ALA A 758 43.49 2.16 20.04
CA ALA A 758 43.84 0.88 20.64
C ALA A 758 43.78 -0.25 19.62
N GLU A 759 44.80 -1.09 19.60
CA GLU A 759 44.88 -2.29 18.79
C GLU A 759 44.99 -3.51 19.69
N GLY A 760 44.28 -4.58 19.33
CA GLY A 760 44.25 -5.82 20.10
C GLY A 760 44.59 -7.04 19.25
N THR A 761 45.28 -8.01 19.85
CA THR A 761 45.52 -9.35 19.27
C THR A 761 44.98 -10.43 20.20
N GLY A 762 44.72 -11.63 19.66
CA GLY A 762 44.11 -12.73 20.43
C GLY A 762 42.58 -12.66 20.45
N THR A 763 41.97 -13.38 21.38
CA THR A 763 40.51 -13.44 21.54
C THR A 763 40.01 -12.71 22.79
N GLY A 764 38.72 -12.41 22.84
CA GLY A 764 38.08 -11.89 24.03
C GLY A 764 36.63 -12.35 24.10
N SER A 765 36.09 -12.44 25.32
CA SER A 765 34.69 -12.76 25.56
C SER A 765 33.93 -11.55 26.09
N LEU A 766 32.71 -11.35 25.61
CA LEU A 766 31.82 -10.25 25.99
C LEU A 766 30.48 -10.82 26.45
N GLN A 767 30.01 -10.39 27.61
CA GLN A 767 28.62 -10.54 28.03
C GLN A 767 27.96 -9.17 27.96
N LEU A 768 26.81 -9.08 27.30
CA LEU A 768 26.10 -7.84 27.04
C LEU A 768 24.64 -7.97 27.51
N ALA A 769 24.16 -6.96 28.24
CA ALA A 769 22.76 -6.82 28.61
C ALA A 769 22.29 -5.38 28.32
N LEU A 770 21.26 -5.26 27.48
CA LEU A 770 20.63 -4.01 27.08
C LEU A 770 19.19 -3.96 27.60
N ASN A 771 18.73 -2.77 28.00
CA ASN A 771 17.32 -2.50 28.31
C ASN A 771 16.92 -1.23 27.55
N ILE A 772 16.07 -1.37 26.54
CA ILE A 772 15.75 -0.30 25.59
C ILE A 772 14.26 0.06 25.74
N PRO A 773 13.92 1.21 26.33
CA PRO A 773 12.56 1.74 26.29
C PRO A 773 12.24 2.18 24.85
N LEU A 774 11.27 1.56 24.20
CA LEU A 774 11.01 1.79 22.76
C LEU A 774 10.46 3.19 22.48
N ASN A 775 9.82 3.83 23.46
CA ASN A 775 9.30 5.20 23.34
C ASN A 775 10.36 6.28 23.68
N HIS A 776 11.43 5.90 24.38
CA HIS A 776 12.51 6.78 24.83
C HIS A 776 13.86 6.08 24.65
N THR A 777 14.25 5.87 23.39
CA THR A 777 15.48 5.11 23.07
C THR A 777 16.77 5.81 23.53
N ASP A 778 16.69 7.11 23.84
CA ASP A 778 17.74 7.92 24.47
C ASP A 778 18.10 7.44 25.88
N GLN A 779 17.16 6.79 26.58
CA GLN A 779 17.33 6.27 27.94
C GLN A 779 17.81 4.81 27.98
N THR A 780 18.51 4.36 26.94
CA THR A 780 18.94 2.96 26.81
C THR A 780 19.90 2.53 27.94
N GLY A 781 19.47 1.48 28.64
CA GLY A 781 20.21 0.66 29.60
C GLY A 781 21.37 -0.13 28.96
N LEU A 782 22.61 0.00 29.41
CA LEU A 782 23.75 -0.83 29.01
C LEU A 782 24.49 -1.39 30.23
N ARG A 783 24.67 -2.71 30.28
CA ARG A 783 25.62 -3.39 31.16
C ARG A 783 26.44 -4.37 30.33
N GLY A 784 27.76 -4.27 30.43
CA GLY A 784 28.66 -5.17 29.73
C GLY A 784 29.78 -5.67 30.63
N ARG A 785 30.27 -6.86 30.32
CA ARG A 785 31.44 -7.47 30.95
C ARG A 785 32.33 -8.05 29.87
N VAL A 786 33.58 -7.59 29.81
CA VAL A 786 34.63 -8.21 29.01
C VAL A 786 35.46 -9.10 29.93
N SER A 787 35.65 -10.35 29.54
CA SER A 787 36.57 -11.28 30.21
C SER A 787 37.66 -11.74 29.24
N LEU A 788 38.91 -11.63 29.71
CA LEU A 788 40.10 -12.09 29.02
C LEU A 788 40.72 -13.19 29.87
N ALA A 789 40.72 -14.41 29.35
CA ALA A 789 41.37 -15.55 29.98
C ALA A 789 42.81 -15.71 29.47
N GLU A 790 43.63 -16.42 30.22
CA GLU A 790 45.04 -16.65 29.85
C GLU A 790 45.18 -17.38 28.50
N GLN A 791 44.26 -18.30 28.22
CA GLN A 791 44.18 -19.03 26.95
C GLN A 791 43.87 -18.15 25.73
N ASP A 792 43.30 -16.97 25.93
CA ASP A 792 42.91 -16.07 24.84
C ASP A 792 44.13 -15.35 24.21
N GLN A 793 45.31 -15.44 24.84
CA GLN A 793 46.55 -14.79 24.41
C GLN A 793 46.36 -13.30 24.05
N ALA A 794 45.52 -12.61 24.83
CA ALA A 794 45.17 -11.23 24.58
C ALA A 794 46.42 -10.33 24.64
N GLY A 795 46.67 -9.61 23.55
CA GLY A 795 47.66 -8.54 23.47
C GLY A 795 46.95 -7.21 23.24
N LEU A 796 47.37 -6.16 23.95
CA LEU A 796 46.77 -4.83 23.85
C LEU A 796 47.86 -3.77 23.66
N ARG A 797 47.71 -2.95 22.63
CA ARG A 797 48.53 -1.76 22.40
C ARG A 797 47.62 -0.54 22.37
N LEU A 798 47.63 0.26 23.43
CA LEU A 798 46.75 1.44 23.56
C LEU A 798 47.21 2.62 22.70
N HIS A 799 48.52 2.87 22.66
CA HIS A 799 49.13 3.99 21.93
C HIS A 799 50.61 3.67 21.61
N PRO A 800 51.22 4.21 20.54
CA PRO A 800 52.63 3.97 20.23
C PRO A 800 53.62 4.33 21.35
N GLY A 801 53.30 5.33 22.19
CA GLY A 801 54.12 5.72 23.35
C GLY A 801 53.84 4.96 24.65
N VAL A 802 52.92 3.99 24.64
CA VAL A 802 52.58 3.11 25.77
C VAL A 802 53.10 1.71 25.45
N PRO A 803 53.78 1.02 26.38
CA PRO A 803 54.32 -0.30 26.11
C PRO A 803 53.22 -1.31 25.77
N SER A 804 53.53 -2.26 24.89
CA SER A 804 52.57 -3.32 24.55
C SER A 804 52.29 -4.21 25.77
N LEU A 805 51.01 -4.42 26.07
CA LEU A 805 50.56 -5.32 27.11
C LEU A 805 50.36 -6.71 26.49
N GLN A 806 51.08 -7.71 26.96
CA GLN A 806 50.98 -9.10 26.46
C GLN A 806 50.34 -10.00 27.50
N LYS A 807 49.74 -11.13 27.07
CA LYS A 807 49.09 -12.12 27.95
C LYS A 807 48.11 -11.48 28.95
N VAL A 808 47.33 -10.51 28.49
CA VAL A 808 46.38 -9.78 29.32
C VAL A 808 45.31 -10.75 29.82
N ARG A 809 45.13 -10.84 31.13
CA ARG A 809 44.06 -11.63 31.77
C ARG A 809 43.33 -10.79 32.81
N GLY A 810 42.01 -10.82 32.81
CA GLY A 810 41.22 -9.98 33.71
C GLY A 810 39.78 -9.79 33.29
N GLN A 811 39.11 -8.90 34.01
CA GLN A 811 37.71 -8.56 33.80
C GLN A 811 37.50 -7.05 33.77
N VAL A 812 36.66 -6.60 32.84
CA VAL A 812 36.21 -5.22 32.71
C VAL A 812 34.68 -5.21 32.76
N ASP A 813 34.11 -4.69 33.85
CA ASP A 813 32.68 -4.44 33.97
C ASP A 813 32.39 -2.97 33.67
N PHE A 814 31.41 -2.71 32.81
CA PHE A 814 31.03 -1.34 32.44
C PHE A 814 29.51 -1.16 32.38
N THR A 815 29.06 0.03 32.74
CA THR A 815 27.70 0.55 32.56
C THR A 815 27.78 1.96 31.97
N GLN A 816 26.65 2.64 31.81
CA GLN A 816 26.66 4.03 31.32
C GLN A 816 27.30 5.03 32.26
N LYS A 817 27.51 4.66 33.52
CA LYS A 817 28.01 5.56 34.57
C LYS A 817 29.20 5.02 35.33
N THR A 818 29.52 3.73 35.18
CA THR A 818 30.54 3.07 35.99
C THR A 818 31.46 2.24 35.12
N LEU A 819 32.75 2.28 35.40
CA LEU A 819 33.77 1.41 34.81
C LEU A 819 34.56 0.76 35.95
N LYS A 820 34.72 -0.56 35.93
CA LYS A 820 35.55 -1.30 36.86
C LYS A 820 36.47 -2.24 36.07
N VAL A 821 37.77 -2.04 36.23
CA VAL A 821 38.82 -2.82 35.55
C VAL A 821 39.65 -3.52 36.60
N SER A 822 39.87 -4.82 36.41
CA SER A 822 40.84 -5.60 37.18
C SER A 822 41.53 -6.57 36.22
N ALA A 823 42.80 -6.33 35.93
CA ALA A 823 43.55 -7.13 34.98
C ALA A 823 45.01 -7.27 35.41
N VAL A 824 45.65 -8.35 34.94
CA VAL A 824 47.09 -8.56 35.02
C VAL A 824 47.59 -8.69 33.60
N ALA A 825 48.66 -7.96 33.27
CA ALA A 825 49.29 -8.00 31.95
C ALA A 825 50.79 -8.15 32.09
N ASN A 826 51.40 -8.81 31.12
CA ASN A 826 52.85 -8.88 31.00
C ASN A 826 53.36 -7.64 30.24
N VAL A 827 54.22 -6.86 30.89
CA VAL A 827 54.86 -5.67 30.33
C VAL A 827 56.36 -5.82 30.50
N TRP A 828 57.10 -5.76 29.39
CA TRP A 828 58.56 -5.98 29.38
C TRP A 828 59.01 -7.26 30.11
N GLY A 829 58.24 -8.34 29.98
CA GLY A 829 58.54 -9.62 30.61
C GLY A 829 58.11 -9.77 32.07
N GLN A 830 57.48 -8.76 32.69
CA GLN A 830 57.02 -8.80 34.08
C GLN A 830 55.51 -8.63 34.20
N ASP A 831 54.90 -9.28 35.19
CA ASP A 831 53.47 -9.17 35.44
C ASP A 831 53.15 -7.88 36.21
N ILE A 832 52.26 -7.06 35.63
CA ILE A 832 51.77 -5.80 36.21
C ILE A 832 50.28 -5.95 36.45
N SER A 833 49.85 -5.73 37.69
CA SER A 833 48.43 -5.66 38.06
C SER A 833 47.90 -4.26 37.76
N VAL A 834 46.74 -4.18 37.12
CA VAL A 834 46.05 -2.95 36.74
C VAL A 834 44.65 -2.95 37.34
N GLU A 835 44.37 -1.96 38.17
CA GLU A 835 43.06 -1.71 38.74
C GLU A 835 42.54 -0.36 38.25
N GLY A 836 41.27 -0.30 37.87
CA GLY A 836 40.64 0.93 37.42
C GLY A 836 39.22 1.05 37.95
N GLN A 837 38.84 2.25 38.37
CA GLN A 837 37.48 2.52 38.80
C GLN A 837 37.03 3.91 38.34
N GLN A 838 35.78 3.98 37.91
CA GLN A 838 35.03 5.21 37.65
C GLN A 838 33.68 5.08 38.34
N ASP A 839 33.39 5.98 39.25
CA ASP A 839 32.08 6.14 39.88
C ASP A 839 31.22 7.16 39.09
N ALA A 840 29.93 7.25 39.41
CA ALA A 840 28.96 8.01 38.62
C ALA A 840 29.23 9.53 38.55
N THR A 841 30.14 10.06 39.39
CA THR A 841 30.43 11.49 39.51
C THR A 841 31.90 11.84 39.25
N GLY A 842 32.81 10.87 39.32
CA GLY A 842 34.25 11.05 39.19
C GLY A 842 34.80 10.74 37.80
N ALA A 843 36.05 11.16 37.59
CA ALA A 843 36.79 10.85 36.37
C ALA A 843 37.46 9.48 36.48
N PRO A 844 37.65 8.76 35.35
CA PRO A 844 38.26 7.43 35.39
C PRO A 844 39.71 7.52 35.86
N LYS A 845 40.06 6.69 36.85
CA LYS A 845 41.41 6.57 37.40
C LYS A 845 41.87 5.11 37.34
N PHE A 846 43.07 4.90 36.83
CA PHE A 846 43.73 3.61 36.71
C PHE A 846 45.03 3.61 37.52
N VAL A 847 45.29 2.52 38.23
CA VAL A 847 46.49 2.30 39.03
C VAL A 847 47.09 0.97 38.60
N ALA A 848 48.32 1.02 38.09
CA ALA A 848 49.10 -0.15 37.75
C ALA A 848 50.24 -0.33 38.75
N GLN A 849 50.42 -1.54 39.28
CA GLN A 849 51.44 -1.89 40.27
C GLN A 849 52.17 -3.15 39.84
N GLY A 850 53.50 -3.13 39.92
CA GLY A 850 54.31 -4.28 39.56
C GLY A 850 55.81 -4.05 39.78
N MET A 851 56.62 -4.99 39.29
CA MET A 851 58.07 -4.91 39.31
C MET A 851 58.59 -4.59 37.90
N VAL A 852 59.61 -3.73 37.82
CA VAL A 852 60.32 -3.44 36.58
C VAL A 852 61.77 -3.90 36.75
N THR A 853 62.25 -4.72 35.80
CA THR A 853 63.62 -5.23 35.77
C THR A 853 64.49 -4.40 34.84
N ALA A 854 65.79 -4.37 35.09
CA ALA A 854 66.73 -3.75 34.16
C ALA A 854 66.70 -4.40 32.76
N GLU A 855 66.51 -5.73 32.70
CA GLU A 855 66.36 -6.46 31.43
C GLU A 855 65.11 -6.01 30.67
N GLY A 856 63.98 -5.86 31.36
CA GLY A 856 62.75 -5.35 30.76
C GLY A 856 62.93 -3.95 30.18
N LEU A 857 63.61 -3.06 30.92
CA LEU A 857 63.90 -1.69 30.46
C LEU A 857 64.81 -1.65 29.23
N ARG A 858 65.72 -2.61 29.04
CA ARG A 858 66.55 -2.71 27.81
C ARG A 858 65.70 -3.00 26.57
N THR A 859 64.56 -3.67 26.75
CA THR A 859 63.62 -3.99 25.66
C THR A 859 62.55 -2.92 25.43
N ALA A 860 62.57 -1.82 26.21
CA ALA A 860 61.60 -0.71 26.10
C ALA A 860 61.86 0.16 24.86
N SER A 861 61.54 -0.40 23.68
CA SER A 861 61.71 0.25 22.38
C SER A 861 60.93 1.56 22.23
N GLU A 862 59.87 1.72 23.02
CA GLU A 862 59.05 2.93 23.05
C GLU A 862 59.84 4.13 23.58
N TRP A 863 60.83 3.89 24.47
CA TRP A 863 61.66 4.91 25.10
C TRP A 863 63.16 4.63 24.86
N PRO A 864 63.69 4.94 23.65
CA PRO A 864 65.04 4.58 23.24
C PRO A 864 66.15 5.06 24.19
N ALA A 865 66.01 6.28 24.73
CA ALA A 865 66.97 6.82 25.69
C ALA A 865 67.00 6.01 27.01
N LEU A 866 65.85 5.53 27.49
CA LEU A 866 65.79 4.69 28.68
C LEU A 866 66.37 3.30 28.40
N ALA A 867 66.10 2.72 27.24
CA ALA A 867 66.65 1.42 26.84
C ALA A 867 68.19 1.43 26.78
N GLN A 868 68.79 2.53 26.30
CA GLN A 868 70.24 2.72 26.32
C GLN A 868 70.79 2.88 27.74
N LEU A 869 70.12 3.67 28.59
CA LEU A 869 70.51 3.79 30.01
C LEU A 869 70.39 2.46 30.76
N ALA A 870 69.39 1.63 30.42
CA ALA A 870 69.16 0.33 31.03
C ALA A 870 70.28 -0.69 30.76
N GLN A 871 71.14 -0.48 29.76
CA GLN A 871 72.35 -1.28 29.55
C GLN A 871 73.33 -1.17 30.73
N ARG A 872 73.30 -0.05 31.44
CA ARG A 872 74.09 0.22 32.66
C ARG A 872 73.30 0.01 33.94
N MET A 873 72.11 -0.59 33.86
CA MET A 873 71.28 -0.92 35.01
C MET A 873 71.30 -2.41 35.28
N SER A 874 71.18 -2.81 36.54
CA SER A 874 70.97 -4.21 36.94
C SER A 874 70.05 -4.31 38.16
N GLY A 875 69.35 -5.46 38.29
CA GLY A 875 68.36 -5.68 39.35
C GLY A 875 66.93 -5.30 38.93
N GLN A 876 66.07 -5.04 39.92
CA GLN A 876 64.65 -4.78 39.73
C GLN A 876 64.09 -3.86 40.82
N THR A 877 63.01 -3.15 40.52
CA THR A 877 62.40 -2.20 41.46
C THR A 877 60.87 -2.16 41.34
N PRO A 878 60.14 -1.95 42.44
CA PRO A 878 58.70 -1.77 42.37
C PRO A 878 58.34 -0.43 41.70
N VAL A 879 57.29 -0.43 40.89
CA VAL A 879 56.73 0.75 40.25
C VAL A 879 55.22 0.82 40.46
N THR A 880 54.72 2.02 40.70
CA THR A 880 53.30 2.34 40.71
C THR A 880 53.05 3.42 39.67
N VAL A 881 52.17 3.13 38.70
CA VAL A 881 51.77 4.06 37.65
C VAL A 881 50.30 4.42 37.87
N THR A 882 50.01 5.69 38.07
CA THR A 882 48.63 6.20 38.18
C THR A 882 48.31 7.00 36.92
N VAL A 883 47.21 6.66 36.26
CA VAL A 883 46.68 7.40 35.11
C VAL A 883 45.31 7.95 35.50
N ALA A 884 45.13 9.27 35.44
CA ALA A 884 43.85 9.92 35.67
C ALA A 884 43.42 10.66 34.41
N LEU A 885 42.15 10.50 34.04
CA LEU A 885 41.60 11.18 32.87
C LEU A 885 40.91 12.48 33.29
N PRO A 886 41.06 13.58 32.54
CA PRO A 886 40.36 14.82 32.83
C PRO A 886 38.85 14.68 32.58
N LYS A 887 38.03 15.28 33.47
CA LYS A 887 36.57 15.31 33.32
C LYS A 887 36.20 16.41 32.32
N SER A 888 35.65 16.06 31.16
CA SER A 888 35.09 17.02 30.21
C SER A 888 33.67 16.64 29.81
N THR A 889 32.78 17.61 29.92
CA THR A 889 31.35 17.53 29.55
C THR A 889 31.12 17.86 28.08
N ASP A 890 32.14 18.32 27.37
CA ASP A 890 32.06 18.80 26.00
C ASP A 890 32.77 17.79 25.08
N GLN A 891 32.03 17.13 24.17
CA GLN A 891 32.55 16.03 23.34
C GLN A 891 33.75 16.44 22.48
N ALA A 892 33.78 17.69 22.01
CA ALA A 892 34.90 18.21 21.23
C ALA A 892 36.14 18.50 22.11
N ALA A 893 35.95 18.94 23.35
CA ALA A 893 37.05 19.20 24.29
C ALA A 893 37.59 17.90 24.92
N SER A 894 36.75 16.89 25.11
CA SER A 894 37.16 15.57 25.64
C SER A 894 38.12 14.83 24.72
N ALA A 895 38.00 14.99 23.40
CA ALA A 895 38.89 14.37 22.42
C ALA A 895 40.31 14.96 22.44
N ALA A 896 40.48 16.20 22.93
CA ALA A 896 41.76 16.89 23.00
C ALA A 896 42.44 16.79 24.37
N ALA A 897 41.73 16.34 25.41
CA ALA A 897 42.23 16.36 26.77
C ALA A 897 43.23 15.21 27.04
N GLN A 898 44.47 15.54 27.41
CA GLN A 898 45.53 14.56 27.66
C GLN A 898 45.37 13.90 29.04
N PRO A 899 45.67 12.59 29.19
CA PRO A 899 45.67 11.93 30.48
C PRO A 899 46.77 12.49 31.39
N GLU A 900 46.50 12.60 32.69
CA GLU A 900 47.51 12.85 33.70
C GLU A 900 48.15 11.51 34.10
N LEU A 901 49.45 11.39 33.86
CA LEU A 901 50.28 10.23 34.20
C LEU A 901 51.18 10.56 35.39
N LYS A 902 51.17 9.72 36.42
CA LYS A 902 52.08 9.81 37.57
C LYS A 902 52.75 8.46 37.80
N VAL A 903 54.06 8.38 37.58
CA VAL A 903 54.88 7.20 37.84
C VAL A 903 55.66 7.42 39.13
N GLN A 904 55.61 6.45 40.04
CA GLN A 904 56.31 6.48 41.31
C GLN A 904 57.10 5.20 41.52
N SER A 905 58.36 5.31 41.92
CA SER A 905 59.20 4.16 42.29
C SER A 905 60.17 4.57 43.40
N THR A 906 60.54 3.65 44.29
CA THR A 906 61.61 3.88 45.28
C THR A 906 63.01 3.69 44.67
N LEU A 907 63.08 3.12 43.47
CA LEU A 907 64.29 2.63 42.79
C LEU A 907 65.15 1.67 43.62
N GLN A 908 64.67 1.23 44.79
CA GLN A 908 65.34 0.27 45.65
C GLN A 908 65.39 -1.08 44.94
N GLY A 909 66.54 -1.75 44.99
CA GLY A 909 66.82 -3.00 44.27
C GLY A 909 67.40 -2.81 42.86
N LEU A 910 67.39 -1.60 42.31
CA LEU A 910 68.01 -1.27 41.02
C LEU A 910 69.38 -0.60 41.22
N ALA A 911 70.45 -1.20 40.68
CA ALA A 911 71.77 -0.58 40.59
C ALA A 911 71.92 0.16 39.25
N VAL A 912 72.62 1.30 39.27
CA VAL A 912 72.86 2.16 38.10
C VAL A 912 74.36 2.48 38.03
N ASP A 913 75.04 1.93 37.02
CA ASP A 913 76.46 2.11 36.75
C ASP A 913 76.71 3.32 35.84
N LEU A 914 76.41 4.52 36.35
CA LEU A 914 76.70 5.80 35.69
C LEU A 914 77.92 6.48 36.33
N PRO A 915 78.62 7.37 35.61
CA PRO A 915 79.69 8.17 36.19
C PRO A 915 79.23 8.98 37.41
N VAL A 916 80.17 9.29 38.31
CA VAL A 916 79.92 10.19 39.44
C VAL A 916 79.40 11.53 38.88
N PRO A 917 78.28 12.07 39.40
CA PRO A 917 77.62 11.77 40.68
C PRO A 917 76.38 10.88 40.62
N LEU A 918 76.11 10.22 39.48
CA LEU A 918 74.87 9.44 39.26
C LEU A 918 75.04 7.91 39.43
N ASN A 919 76.16 7.46 40.04
CA ASN A 919 76.37 6.05 40.38
C ASN A 919 75.48 5.62 41.56
N LYS A 920 74.62 4.62 41.37
CA LYS A 920 73.67 4.11 42.38
C LYS A 920 73.93 2.65 42.71
N ARG A 921 74.04 2.32 44.00
CA ARG A 921 74.05 0.93 44.49
C ARG A 921 72.62 0.40 44.69
N ALA A 922 72.43 -0.91 44.55
CA ALA A 922 71.09 -1.53 44.59
C ALA A 922 70.35 -1.34 45.94
N ASP A 923 71.07 -1.26 47.05
CA ASP A 923 70.53 -1.11 48.41
C ASP A 923 70.05 0.32 48.72
N THR A 924 70.51 1.31 47.97
CA THR A 924 70.14 2.73 48.16
C THR A 924 68.75 3.05 47.61
N VAL A 925 67.99 3.89 48.33
CA VAL A 925 66.63 4.33 47.96
C VAL A 925 66.72 5.70 47.29
N TRP A 926 66.34 5.78 46.01
CA TRP A 926 66.22 7.04 45.27
C TRP A 926 64.76 7.20 44.82
N PRO A 927 63.90 7.87 45.61
CA PRO A 927 62.50 8.04 45.23
C PRO A 927 62.38 8.78 43.89
N LEU A 928 61.76 8.15 42.91
CA LEU A 928 61.46 8.70 41.59
C LEU A 928 59.97 9.05 41.54
N VAL A 929 59.67 10.28 41.17
CA VAL A 929 58.32 10.73 40.82
C VAL A 929 58.39 11.39 39.45
N LEU A 930 57.72 10.78 38.47
CA LEU A 930 57.53 11.37 37.15
C LEU A 930 56.05 11.74 37.00
N THR A 931 55.78 12.99 36.69
CA THR A 931 54.42 13.49 36.43
C THR A 931 54.38 14.06 35.02
N HIS A 932 53.44 13.58 34.22
CA HIS A 932 53.13 14.10 32.89
C HIS A 932 51.66 14.51 32.86
N ARG A 933 51.36 15.74 32.45
CA ARG A 933 49.99 16.28 32.42
C ARG A 933 49.83 17.30 31.31
N GLY A 934 48.59 17.49 30.84
CA GLY A 934 48.26 18.63 29.97
C GLY A 934 48.43 19.96 30.69
N ASP A 935 48.86 21.00 29.95
CA ASP A 935 49.06 22.36 30.46
C ASP A 935 48.00 23.36 29.96
N ASP A 936 47.24 23.00 28.93
CA ASP A 936 46.15 23.81 28.37
C ASP A 936 44.87 22.97 28.22
N PRO A 937 43.68 23.48 28.58
CA PRO A 937 42.39 22.84 28.27
C PRO A 937 42.17 22.51 26.79
N LYS A 938 42.88 23.14 25.84
CA LYS A 938 42.84 22.77 24.42
C LYS A 938 43.73 21.57 24.04
N GLY A 939 44.54 21.05 24.98
CA GLY A 939 45.38 19.88 24.76
C GLY A 939 46.64 20.11 23.91
N LEU A 940 46.95 21.37 23.58
CA LEU A 940 48.05 21.74 22.67
C LEU A 940 49.42 21.79 23.36
N SER A 941 49.44 21.90 24.68
CA SER A 941 50.67 21.95 25.47
C SER A 941 50.63 20.96 26.62
N ASP A 942 51.78 20.38 26.94
CA ASP A 942 51.95 19.48 28.07
C ASP A 942 53.10 19.89 29.00
N ALA A 943 53.13 19.26 30.16
CA ALA A 943 54.12 19.44 31.20
C ALA A 943 54.70 18.09 31.62
N LEU A 944 56.02 17.96 31.56
CA LEU A 944 56.77 16.81 32.04
C LEU A 944 57.63 17.22 33.23
N LEU A 945 57.36 16.65 34.40
CA LEU A 945 58.12 16.85 35.63
C LEU A 945 58.75 15.53 36.06
N VAL A 946 60.07 15.51 36.24
CA VAL A 946 60.82 14.37 36.76
C VAL A 946 61.53 14.82 38.02
N GLU A 947 61.24 14.16 39.14
CA GLU A 947 61.88 14.39 40.44
C GLU A 947 62.53 13.10 40.90
N LEU A 948 63.82 13.17 41.24
CA LEU A 948 64.60 12.04 41.67
C LEU A 948 65.34 12.37 42.96
N GLY A 949 65.17 11.45 43.92
CA GLY A 949 65.78 11.52 45.24
C GLY A 949 65.19 12.56 46.15
N SER A 950 65.67 12.62 47.39
CA SER A 950 65.39 13.69 48.35
C SER A 950 66.67 14.00 49.10
N ALA A 951 66.97 15.28 49.33
CA ALA A 951 68.17 15.67 50.06
C ALA A 951 68.11 15.16 51.52
N PRO A 952 69.17 14.53 52.05
CA PRO A 952 69.23 14.17 53.47
C PRO A 952 69.51 15.43 54.29
N SER A 953 68.47 16.11 54.76
CA SER A 953 68.58 17.15 55.79
C SER A 953 67.49 16.99 56.84
N ALA A 954 67.91 17.13 58.10
CA ALA A 954 67.08 16.94 59.30
C ALA A 954 66.06 18.07 59.56
N THR A 955 65.89 19.02 58.65
CA THR A 955 64.90 20.11 58.77
C THR A 955 64.06 20.20 57.50
N ALA A 956 62.74 20.24 57.70
CA ALA A 956 61.67 20.15 56.72
C ALA A 956 61.86 21.01 55.45
N THR A 957 62.30 20.37 54.37
CA THR A 957 61.74 20.44 53.01
C THR A 957 62.56 19.48 52.17
N GLY A 958 62.07 18.24 52.01
CA GLY A 958 62.72 17.19 51.22
C GLY A 958 62.70 17.53 49.73
N MET A 959 63.51 18.50 49.31
CA MET A 959 63.67 18.86 47.91
C MET A 959 64.37 17.73 47.16
N PRO A 960 63.92 17.39 45.94
CA PRO A 960 64.60 16.43 45.11
C PRO A 960 65.96 16.97 44.68
N TRP A 961 66.99 16.13 44.76
CA TRP A 961 68.34 16.53 44.36
C TRP A 961 68.51 16.53 42.84
N LEU A 962 67.63 15.85 42.09
CA LEU A 962 67.47 16.03 40.65
C LEU A 962 66.02 16.39 40.35
N ARG A 963 65.80 17.53 39.69
CA ARG A 963 64.50 17.98 39.18
C ARG A 963 64.62 18.42 37.75
N ALA A 964 63.75 17.92 36.87
CA ALA A 964 63.64 18.35 35.49
C ALA A 964 62.17 18.69 35.19
N GLU A 965 61.90 19.93 34.80
CA GLU A 965 60.56 20.38 34.40
C GLU A 965 60.60 20.94 32.98
N TYR A 966 59.83 20.37 32.06
CA TYR A 966 59.74 20.81 30.67
C TYR A 966 58.28 21.10 30.30
N ARG A 967 58.06 22.20 29.56
CA ARG A 967 56.77 22.52 28.92
C ARG A 967 56.91 22.39 27.41
N ARG A 968 56.04 21.59 26.79
CA ARG A 968 56.17 21.25 25.36
C ARG A 968 54.91 21.62 24.61
N ASP A 969 55.09 22.08 23.38
CA ASP A 969 54.03 22.16 22.38
C ASP A 969 53.93 20.79 21.71
N VAL A 970 52.75 20.19 21.75
CA VAL A 970 52.48 18.85 21.23
C VAL A 970 51.52 18.87 20.03
N SER A 971 51.32 20.04 19.42
CA SER A 971 50.44 20.20 18.26
C SER A 971 50.99 19.57 16.97
N GLY A 972 52.31 19.34 16.89
CA GLY A 972 52.99 18.68 15.76
C GLY A 972 53.25 17.19 15.96
N GLU A 973 53.85 16.52 14.96
CA GLU A 973 54.19 15.07 15.02
C GLU A 973 55.19 14.72 16.15
N ALA A 974 56.05 15.66 16.54
CA ALA A 974 56.98 15.51 17.65
C ALA A 974 56.79 16.66 18.65
N PRO A 975 56.86 16.37 19.97
CA PRO A 975 56.72 17.39 21.00
C PRO A 975 57.93 18.34 20.97
N LYS A 976 57.67 19.64 20.86
CA LYS A 976 58.70 20.68 20.84
C LYS A 976 58.82 21.36 22.20
N VAL A 977 60.02 21.38 22.79
CA VAL A 977 60.24 22.05 24.08
C VAL A 977 60.15 23.56 23.89
N THR A 978 59.31 24.22 24.68
CA THR A 978 59.14 25.69 24.65
C THR A 978 59.95 26.37 25.75
N ARG A 979 59.98 25.75 26.94
CA ARG A 979 60.76 26.19 28.09
C ARG A 979 61.00 25.03 29.06
N GLY A 980 62.12 25.08 29.79
CA GLY A 980 62.44 24.05 30.78
C GLY A 980 63.45 24.48 31.84
N VAL A 981 63.47 23.74 32.94
CA VAL A 981 64.45 23.84 34.02
C VAL A 981 65.00 22.46 34.36
N LEU A 982 66.32 22.34 34.42
CA LEU A 982 67.04 21.20 34.95
C LEU A 982 67.82 21.63 36.19
N SER A 983 67.65 20.95 37.32
CA SER A 983 68.36 21.24 38.56
C SER A 983 68.93 19.94 39.12
N LEU A 984 70.25 19.83 39.19
CA LEU A 984 70.98 18.73 39.83
C LEU A 984 71.80 19.30 40.99
N VAL A 985 71.27 19.22 42.21
CA VAL A 985 71.86 19.77 43.44
C VAL A 985 72.05 18.65 44.46
N GLN A 986 73.26 18.12 44.56
CA GLN A 986 73.65 17.18 45.61
C GLN A 986 74.49 17.93 46.65
N SER A 987 74.24 17.67 47.94
CA SER A 987 74.85 18.40 49.07
C SER A 987 76.36 18.63 48.88
N THR A 988 76.74 19.89 48.66
CA THR A 988 78.12 20.32 48.57
C THR A 988 78.63 20.68 49.97
N ALA A 989 79.75 20.09 50.39
CA ALA A 989 80.45 20.55 51.58
C ALA A 989 80.97 21.98 51.36
N GLY A 990 80.27 22.99 51.91
CA GLY A 990 80.78 24.37 52.01
C GLY A 990 80.08 25.51 51.25
N GLY A 991 78.78 25.47 50.93
CA GLY A 991 78.12 26.61 50.27
C GLY A 991 76.61 26.70 50.52
N GLY A 992 76.09 27.91 50.70
CA GLY A 992 74.72 28.23 51.14
C GLY A 992 73.59 27.73 50.23
N ALA A 993 72.35 27.93 50.68
CA ALA A 993 71.12 27.47 50.02
C ALA A 993 71.10 27.81 48.53
N ILE A 994 71.11 26.79 47.68
CA ILE A 994 70.97 26.93 46.23
C ILE A 994 69.47 26.83 45.92
N ALA A 995 68.85 27.95 45.56
CA ALA A 995 67.45 27.98 45.14
C ALA A 995 67.31 27.34 43.76
N VAL A 996 66.27 26.52 43.58
CA VAL A 996 65.93 25.94 42.27
C VAL A 996 65.55 27.08 41.31
N PRO A 997 66.05 27.10 40.06
CA PRO A 997 65.72 28.14 39.10
C PRO A 997 64.22 28.15 38.80
N ALA A 998 63.61 29.33 38.68
CA ALA A 998 62.24 29.44 38.18
C ALA A 998 62.20 29.12 36.67
N LEU A 999 61.04 28.63 36.21
CA LEU A 999 60.85 28.28 34.80
C LEU A 999 61.04 29.53 33.90
N PRO A 1000 61.97 29.52 32.93
CA PRO A 1000 62.23 30.67 32.07
C PRO A 1000 61.05 30.96 31.13
N PRO A 1001 60.93 32.19 30.57
CA PRO A 1001 59.90 32.51 29.59
C PRO A 1001 60.07 31.74 28.27
N LYS A 1002 61.31 31.44 27.86
CA LYS A 1002 61.68 30.61 26.70
C LYS A 1002 63.03 29.93 26.96
N GLY A 1003 63.25 28.78 26.32
CA GLY A 1003 64.52 28.04 26.40
C GLY A 1003 64.68 27.18 27.65
N VAL A 1004 65.79 26.47 27.76
CA VAL A 1004 66.08 25.53 28.84
C VAL A 1004 67.23 26.05 29.70
N VAL A 1005 67.02 26.16 31.01
CA VAL A 1005 68.04 26.55 31.98
C VAL A 1005 68.45 25.33 32.80
N ALA A 1006 69.75 25.06 32.92
CA ALA A 1006 70.29 24.01 33.77
C ALA A 1006 71.15 24.58 34.91
N GLN A 1007 70.97 24.03 36.10
CA GLN A 1007 71.82 24.28 37.26
C GLN A 1007 72.36 22.97 37.80
N VAL A 1008 73.68 22.85 37.88
CA VAL A 1008 74.39 21.67 38.37
C VAL A 1008 75.29 22.09 39.53
N ALA A 1009 74.99 21.59 40.73
CA ALA A 1009 75.78 21.77 41.95
C ALA A 1009 76.07 20.41 42.58
N VAL A 1010 77.29 19.90 42.38
CA VAL A 1010 77.65 18.52 42.75
C VAL A 1010 79.05 18.48 43.39
N PRO A 1011 79.33 17.56 44.33
CA PRO A 1011 80.63 17.49 45.00
C PRO A 1011 81.81 17.28 44.05
N SER A 1012 81.66 16.39 43.07
CA SER A 1012 82.65 16.16 42.02
C SER A 1012 81.96 15.85 40.69
N LEU A 1013 82.60 16.24 39.59
CA LEU A 1013 82.10 16.00 38.23
C LEU A 1013 83.26 15.55 37.32
N ASP A 1014 83.08 14.42 36.65
CA ASP A 1014 84.04 13.90 35.68
C ASP A 1014 83.54 14.11 34.24
N LEU A 1015 83.96 15.21 33.60
CA LEU A 1015 83.47 15.55 32.26
C LEU A 1015 83.93 14.55 31.21
N ASP A 1016 85.07 13.89 31.36
CA ASP A 1016 85.56 12.91 30.40
C ASP A 1016 84.67 11.65 30.41
N ALA A 1017 84.34 11.16 31.61
CA ALA A 1017 83.42 10.04 31.78
C ALA A 1017 82.00 10.38 31.27
N TRP A 1018 81.53 11.61 31.50
CA TRP A 1018 80.24 12.08 31.00
C TRP A 1018 80.21 12.30 29.48
N GLN A 1019 81.31 12.74 28.86
CA GLN A 1019 81.43 12.85 27.40
C GLN A 1019 81.42 11.47 26.73
N GLY A 1020 82.09 10.48 27.34
CA GLY A 1020 81.99 9.07 26.92
C GLY A 1020 80.55 8.56 26.98
N MET A 1021 79.83 8.84 28.08
CA MET A 1021 78.41 8.50 28.21
C MET A 1021 77.53 9.21 27.19
N ALA A 1022 77.77 10.49 26.90
CA ALA A 1022 77.00 11.24 25.91
C ALA A 1022 77.14 10.64 24.50
N ARG A 1023 78.30 10.09 24.14
CA ARG A 1023 78.52 9.37 22.87
C ARG A 1023 77.76 8.04 22.82
N VAL A 1024 77.73 7.29 23.92
CA VAL A 1024 76.98 6.01 24.01
C VAL A 1024 75.48 6.25 23.84
N VAL A 1025 74.95 7.30 24.48
CA VAL A 1025 73.53 7.68 24.39
C VAL A 1025 73.17 8.28 23.02
N ARG A 1026 74.13 8.82 22.25
CA ARG A 1026 73.94 9.45 20.93
C ARG A 1026 74.13 8.51 19.71
N SER A 1027 74.08 7.18 19.87
CA SER A 1027 74.36 6.23 18.76
C SER A 1027 73.56 6.49 17.45
N PRO A 1028 74.13 6.18 16.27
CA PRO A 1028 73.73 6.70 14.96
C PRO A 1028 72.60 5.86 14.35
N ALA A 1029 71.37 6.32 14.45
CA ALA A 1029 70.27 5.77 13.67
C ALA A 1029 69.57 6.93 12.93
N THR A 1030 69.82 7.00 11.62
CA THR A 1030 69.18 7.81 10.58
C THR A 1030 69.42 9.33 10.59
N ASP A 1031 69.62 9.87 9.38
CA ASP A 1031 69.85 11.28 8.98
C ASP A 1031 68.72 12.27 9.34
N ALA A 1032 68.08 12.11 10.49
CA ALA A 1032 67.09 13.05 10.97
C ALA A 1032 67.73 14.00 11.97
N THR A 1033 67.62 15.31 11.72
CA THR A 1033 67.58 16.35 12.76
C THR A 1033 66.55 15.95 13.82
N GLY A 1034 67.00 15.15 14.79
CA GLY A 1034 66.13 14.52 15.78
C GLY A 1034 65.70 15.52 16.86
N PRO A 1035 64.52 15.31 17.48
CA PRO A 1035 63.91 16.21 18.49
C PRO A 1035 64.64 16.27 19.84
N GLY A 1036 65.94 15.95 19.89
CA GLY A 1036 66.74 15.86 21.11
C GLY A 1036 67.57 17.10 21.44
N GLU A 1037 67.84 17.99 20.46
CA GLU A 1037 68.60 19.23 20.72
C GLU A 1037 67.79 20.22 21.57
N ASP A 1038 66.46 20.26 21.38
CA ASP A 1038 65.53 21.15 22.11
C ASP A 1038 65.46 20.90 23.63
N TYR A 1039 65.98 19.76 24.11
CA TYR A 1039 66.04 19.43 25.54
C TYR A 1039 67.37 19.85 26.21
N LEU A 1040 68.38 20.23 25.43
CA LEU A 1040 69.66 20.70 25.96
C LEU A 1040 69.51 22.12 26.52
N PRO A 1041 70.23 22.44 27.61
CA PRO A 1041 70.15 23.77 28.20
C PRO A 1041 70.81 24.83 27.30
N ASP A 1042 70.10 25.93 27.05
CA ASP A 1042 70.63 27.16 26.46
C ASP A 1042 71.58 27.88 27.43
N THR A 1043 71.32 27.72 28.73
CA THR A 1043 72.20 28.25 29.79
C THR A 1043 72.43 27.19 30.87
N LEU A 1044 73.69 26.91 31.20
CA LEU A 1044 74.12 25.96 32.21
C LEU A 1044 74.99 26.67 33.26
N SER A 1045 74.57 26.69 34.52
CA SER A 1045 75.42 27.07 35.65
C SER A 1045 75.95 25.83 36.36
N LEU A 1046 77.27 25.70 36.46
CA LEU A 1046 77.99 24.60 37.08
C LEU A 1046 78.72 25.09 38.33
N ARG A 1047 78.52 24.42 39.47
CA ARG A 1047 79.29 24.58 40.70
C ARG A 1047 79.76 23.21 41.19
N THR A 1048 81.07 23.01 41.32
CA THR A 1048 81.61 21.75 41.85
C THR A 1048 82.92 21.95 42.59
N ALA A 1049 83.19 21.13 43.60
CA ALA A 1049 84.46 21.23 44.33
C ALA A 1049 85.63 20.71 43.50
N VAL A 1050 85.39 19.71 42.64
CA VAL A 1050 86.40 19.09 41.76
C VAL A 1050 85.78 18.75 40.40
N LEU A 1051 86.38 19.27 39.32
CA LEU A 1051 86.01 19.00 37.93
C LEU A 1051 87.18 18.32 37.21
N ASN A 1052 86.98 17.11 36.70
CA ASN A 1052 87.96 16.44 35.84
C ASN A 1052 87.62 16.69 34.36
N TYR A 1053 88.58 17.15 33.54
CA TYR A 1053 88.40 17.34 32.09
C TYR A 1053 89.72 17.19 31.32
N GLN A 1054 89.74 16.36 30.29
CA GLN A 1054 90.92 15.94 29.53
C GLN A 1054 92.10 15.56 30.44
N GLN A 1055 91.84 14.73 31.45
CA GLN A 1055 92.80 14.33 32.50
C GLN A 1055 93.30 15.48 33.41
N ARG A 1056 92.77 16.71 33.29
CA ARG A 1056 93.09 17.84 34.17
C ARG A 1056 92.12 17.93 35.34
N ASN A 1057 92.59 18.43 36.47
CA ASN A 1057 91.78 18.60 37.69
C ASN A 1057 91.61 20.09 38.03
N LEU A 1058 90.40 20.62 37.83
CA LEU A 1058 90.03 21.97 38.23
C LEU A 1058 89.31 21.94 39.59
N ARG A 1059 89.75 22.77 40.53
CA ARG A 1059 89.20 22.84 41.90
C ARG A 1059 88.36 24.09 42.10
N GLN A 1060 87.33 23.97 42.93
CA GLN A 1060 86.39 25.04 43.28
C GLN A 1060 85.81 25.74 42.04
N VAL A 1061 85.29 24.94 41.11
CA VAL A 1061 84.82 25.46 39.82
C VAL A 1061 83.42 26.05 39.96
N SER A 1062 83.29 27.30 39.53
CA SER A 1062 82.04 28.00 39.26
C SER A 1062 82.06 28.45 37.81
N ALA A 1063 81.26 27.81 36.96
CA ALA A 1063 81.21 28.09 35.54
C ALA A 1063 79.77 28.40 35.06
N THR A 1064 79.62 29.31 34.11
CA THR A 1064 78.36 29.57 33.42
C THR A 1064 78.58 29.44 31.92
N LEU A 1065 77.88 28.51 31.29
CA LEU A 1065 77.86 28.31 29.84
C LEU A 1065 76.54 28.85 29.30
N ALA A 1066 76.57 29.69 28.27
CA ALA A 1066 75.40 30.26 27.62
C ALA A 1066 75.50 30.14 26.09
N HIS A 1067 74.36 29.91 25.45
CA HIS A 1067 74.18 29.86 24.00
C HIS A 1067 73.35 31.08 23.53
N PRO A 1068 73.96 32.27 23.40
CA PRO A 1068 73.20 33.49 23.13
C PRO A 1068 72.63 33.58 21.71
N ASP A 1069 73.31 32.99 20.72
CA ASP A 1069 72.94 33.02 19.30
C ASP A 1069 73.27 31.67 18.63
N PRO A 1070 72.57 31.26 17.55
CA PRO A 1070 72.85 30.02 16.84
C PRO A 1070 74.32 29.88 16.45
N GLY A 1071 74.94 28.78 16.90
CA GLY A 1071 76.37 28.50 16.69
C GLY A 1071 77.36 29.21 17.63
N VAL A 1072 76.93 30.13 18.50
CA VAL A 1072 77.80 30.86 19.44
C VAL A 1072 77.68 30.29 20.85
N TRP A 1073 78.79 29.82 21.44
CA TRP A 1073 78.83 29.34 22.82
C TRP A 1073 79.76 30.20 23.67
N ARG A 1074 79.30 30.70 24.80
CA ARG A 1074 80.09 31.51 25.74
C ARG A 1074 80.15 30.81 27.09
N ALA A 1075 81.36 30.46 27.53
CA ALA A 1075 81.66 29.92 28.84
C ALA A 1075 82.40 30.97 29.67
N GLN A 1076 81.92 31.27 30.87
CA GLN A 1076 82.63 32.02 31.88
C GLN A 1076 83.01 31.06 32.99
N ILE A 1077 84.30 30.95 33.31
CA ILE A 1077 84.83 29.97 34.26
C ILE A 1077 85.60 30.71 35.34
N ASP A 1078 85.32 30.36 36.59
CA ASP A 1078 86.05 30.77 37.78
C ASP A 1078 86.46 29.50 38.54
N SER A 1079 87.76 29.29 38.71
CA SER A 1079 88.36 28.16 39.41
C SER A 1079 89.75 28.54 39.92
N GLU A 1080 90.33 27.73 40.81
CA GLU A 1080 91.70 27.98 41.29
C GLU A 1080 92.74 28.01 40.15
N GLN A 1081 92.54 27.19 39.11
CA GLN A 1081 93.50 26.98 38.02
C GLN A 1081 93.18 27.82 36.76
N LEU A 1082 91.92 28.20 36.54
CA LEU A 1082 91.46 28.87 35.32
C LEU A 1082 90.40 29.92 35.66
N VAL A 1083 90.66 31.19 35.30
CA VAL A 1083 89.69 32.29 35.42
C VAL A 1083 89.61 33.05 34.10
N GLY A 1084 88.40 33.18 33.56
CA GLY A 1084 88.17 33.97 32.34
C GLY A 1084 86.93 33.58 31.55
N GLN A 1085 86.89 34.06 30.32
CA GLN A 1085 85.79 33.84 29.37
C GLN A 1085 86.32 33.15 28.10
N ILE A 1086 85.64 32.09 27.68
CA ILE A 1086 85.90 31.34 26.45
C ILE A 1086 84.65 31.44 25.58
N GLU A 1087 84.80 31.92 24.34
CA GLU A 1087 83.71 32.07 23.39
C GLU A 1087 84.02 31.33 22.09
N MET A 1088 83.18 30.38 21.72
CA MET A 1088 83.25 29.66 20.45
C MET A 1088 82.26 30.28 19.46
N ARG A 1089 82.73 30.62 18.26
CA ARG A 1089 81.92 31.20 17.17
C ARG A 1089 82.06 30.37 15.89
N PRO A 1090 81.03 30.32 15.04
CA PRO A 1090 81.16 29.68 13.73
C PRO A 1090 82.06 30.53 12.82
N GLU A 1091 82.99 29.90 12.11
CA GLU A 1091 83.88 30.59 11.19
C GLU A 1091 83.23 30.71 9.80
N THR A 1092 83.04 31.95 9.33
CA THR A 1092 82.37 32.25 8.06
C THR A 1092 83.34 32.35 6.86
N ALA A 1093 84.64 32.13 7.07
CA ALA A 1093 85.65 32.18 6.01
C ALA A 1093 85.80 30.80 5.32
N PRO A 1094 85.87 30.73 3.97
CA PRO A 1094 86.04 29.46 3.27
C PRO A 1094 87.46 28.93 3.47
N LEU A 1095 87.63 27.92 4.33
CA LEU A 1095 88.84 27.10 4.39
C LEU A 1095 88.81 26.08 3.25
N ALA A 1096 89.92 25.97 2.51
CA ALA A 1096 90.10 24.94 1.50
C ALA A 1096 90.12 23.57 2.19
N SER A 1097 89.08 22.76 1.92
CA SER A 1097 88.88 21.38 2.37
C SER A 1097 88.82 21.13 3.88
N GLY A 1098 87.62 21.27 4.46
CA GLY A 1098 87.24 20.75 5.78
C GLY A 1098 85.82 21.17 6.18
N PRO A 1099 85.10 20.41 7.03
CA PRO A 1099 83.80 20.84 7.56
C PRO A 1099 83.96 22.17 8.32
N ALA A 1100 82.90 23.00 8.34
CA ALA A 1100 82.91 24.37 8.87
C ALA A 1100 83.70 24.49 10.20
N GLY A 1101 84.80 25.24 10.17
CA GLY A 1101 85.64 25.48 11.35
C GLY A 1101 84.90 26.28 12.42
N SER A 1102 85.18 26.01 13.70
CA SER A 1102 84.81 26.90 14.79
C SER A 1102 86.03 27.72 15.20
N ARG A 1103 85.82 29.00 15.54
CA ARG A 1103 86.84 29.87 16.14
C ARG A 1103 86.62 29.92 17.64
N ILE A 1104 87.66 29.62 18.42
CA ILE A 1104 87.64 29.73 19.88
C ILE A 1104 88.38 31.01 20.27
N VAL A 1105 87.66 31.94 20.87
CA VAL A 1105 88.19 33.18 21.44
C VAL A 1105 88.24 33.04 22.96
N ALA A 1106 89.43 32.90 23.54
CA ALA A 1106 89.61 32.85 24.98
C ALA A 1106 90.24 34.17 25.49
N ARG A 1107 89.66 34.73 26.54
CA ARG A 1107 90.14 35.90 27.29
C ARG A 1107 90.27 35.47 28.74
N LEU A 1108 91.47 35.10 29.15
CA LEU A 1108 91.76 34.50 30.44
C LEU A 1108 92.51 35.52 31.31
N SER A 1109 91.97 35.85 32.47
CA SER A 1109 92.69 36.69 33.44
C SER A 1109 93.74 35.88 34.20
N ARG A 1110 93.51 34.56 34.37
CA ARG A 1110 94.47 33.63 34.97
C ARG A 1110 94.38 32.24 34.35
N LEU A 1111 95.53 31.66 34.05
CA LEU A 1111 95.69 30.25 33.71
C LEU A 1111 96.94 29.72 34.44
N SER A 1112 96.76 28.77 35.35
CA SER A 1112 97.85 28.08 36.05
C SER A 1112 97.93 26.63 35.58
N VAL A 1113 99.10 26.21 35.11
CA VAL A 1113 99.38 24.84 34.66
C VAL A 1113 100.39 24.20 35.62
N PRO A 1114 99.99 23.23 36.45
CA PRO A 1114 100.90 22.55 37.36
C PRO A 1114 102.09 21.91 36.61
N ALA A 1115 103.30 21.96 37.19
CA ALA A 1115 104.52 21.42 36.56
C ALA A 1115 104.41 19.94 36.13
N ALA A 1116 103.69 19.12 36.91
CA ALA A 1116 103.42 17.72 36.56
C ALA A 1116 102.51 17.55 35.33
N GLU A 1117 101.64 18.53 35.04
CA GLU A 1117 100.81 18.55 33.82
C GLU A 1117 101.61 19.05 32.61
N ALA A 1118 102.55 19.99 32.82
CA ALA A 1118 103.43 20.47 31.76
C ALA A 1118 104.35 19.37 31.19
N GLU A 1119 104.95 18.55 32.07
CA GLU A 1119 105.78 17.39 31.65
C GLU A 1119 104.95 16.35 30.87
N ALA A 1120 103.72 16.04 31.33
CA ALA A 1120 102.83 15.12 30.65
C ALA A 1120 102.36 15.64 29.27
N LEU A 1121 102.21 16.96 29.12
CA LEU A 1121 101.88 17.61 27.85
C LEU A 1121 103.04 17.60 26.86
N GLU A 1122 104.28 17.76 27.33
CA GLU A 1122 105.48 17.61 26.48
C GLU A 1122 105.60 16.17 25.96
N ASP A 1123 105.37 15.17 26.82
CA ASP A 1123 105.38 13.75 26.43
C ASP A 1123 104.25 13.41 25.44
N GLN A 1124 103.04 13.95 25.64
CA GLN A 1124 101.93 13.77 24.71
C GLN A 1124 102.13 14.50 23.38
N ALA A 1125 102.69 15.71 23.39
CA ALA A 1125 103.02 16.45 22.18
C ALA A 1125 104.11 15.73 21.38
N ALA A 1126 105.11 15.14 22.05
CA ALA A 1126 106.13 14.32 21.43
C ALA A 1126 105.55 13.05 20.79
N GLN A 1127 104.54 12.41 21.41
CA GLN A 1127 103.84 11.26 20.84
C GLN A 1127 102.91 11.63 19.68
N GLN A 1128 102.25 12.79 19.73
CA GLN A 1128 101.37 13.27 18.65
C GLN A 1128 102.15 13.68 17.39
N LEU A 1129 103.37 14.23 17.54
CA LEU A 1129 104.26 14.53 16.41
C LEU A 1129 104.70 13.28 15.61
N LEU A 1130 104.53 12.08 16.19
CA LEU A 1130 104.89 10.80 15.56
C LEU A 1130 103.72 10.12 14.81
N THR A 1131 102.51 10.69 14.80
CA THR A 1131 101.32 10.08 14.19
C THR A 1131 100.80 10.94 13.01
N PRO A 1132 100.72 10.42 11.77
CA PRO A 1132 100.25 11.18 10.62
C PRO A 1132 98.73 11.08 10.49
N GLU A 1133 97.99 11.74 11.38
CA GLU A 1133 96.58 12.09 11.13
C GLU A 1133 96.35 13.59 11.36
N PRO A 1134 95.73 14.32 10.40
CA PRO A 1134 95.40 15.72 10.59
C PRO A 1134 94.20 15.85 11.54
N THR A 1135 94.47 16.13 12.82
CA THR A 1135 93.43 16.61 13.74
C THR A 1135 93.06 18.04 13.34
N ALA A 1136 91.83 18.25 12.87
CA ALA A 1136 91.34 19.59 12.56
C ALA A 1136 91.27 20.43 13.85
N VAL A 1137 92.24 21.32 14.04
CA VAL A 1137 92.28 22.24 15.20
C VAL A 1137 91.45 23.49 14.85
N PRO A 1138 90.51 23.92 15.72
CA PRO A 1138 89.75 25.15 15.50
C PRO A 1138 90.68 26.37 15.46
N ALA A 1139 90.28 27.45 14.80
CA ALA A 1139 91.04 28.71 14.84
C ALA A 1139 91.06 29.24 16.29
N LEU A 1140 92.26 29.39 16.87
CA LEU A 1140 92.44 29.81 18.27
C LEU A 1140 92.82 31.30 18.36
N ASP A 1141 92.12 32.06 19.20
CA ASP A 1141 92.42 33.44 19.57
C ASP A 1141 92.43 33.53 21.10
N ILE A 1142 93.60 33.33 21.71
CA ILE A 1142 93.76 33.18 23.16
C ILE A 1142 94.61 34.34 23.68
N VAL A 1143 94.08 35.08 24.67
CA VAL A 1143 94.80 36.10 25.44
C VAL A 1143 94.77 35.71 26.90
N ILE A 1144 95.93 35.70 27.55
CA ILE A 1144 96.12 35.33 28.95
C ILE A 1144 96.85 36.48 29.67
N ASP A 1145 96.24 37.07 30.69
CA ASP A 1145 96.85 38.17 31.46
C ASP A 1145 97.87 37.65 32.49
N GLN A 1146 97.59 36.54 33.16
CA GLN A 1146 98.47 35.87 34.13
C GLN A 1146 98.60 34.38 33.79
N PHE A 1147 99.79 33.97 33.37
CA PHE A 1147 100.13 32.57 33.07
C PHE A 1147 101.19 32.08 34.06
N GLU A 1148 100.84 31.07 34.86
CA GLU A 1148 101.68 30.49 35.93
C GLU A 1148 101.99 29.02 35.70
#